data_AF-A0A835VUX5-F1
#
_entry.id   AF-A0A835VUX5-F1
#
_cell.length_a   1.000
_cell.length_b   1.000
_cell.length_c   1.000
_cell.angle_alpha   90.00
_cell.angle_beta   90.00
_cell.angle_gamma   90.00
#
_symmetry.space_group_name_H-M   'P 1'
#
loop_
_entity.id
_entity.type
_entity.pdbx_description
1 polymer ?
#
loop_
_entity_poly.entity_id
_entity_poly.type
_entity_poly.pdbx_seq_one_letter_code
_entity_poly.pdbx_strand_id
1 'polypeptide(L)'
;MDEHNVHHFWGISPALDLGTLLPSDTDGAADVLPVDQPVRFLQVAPYDARHTLTTMARLGRHPALLKHSQPICLFVWEDSPEGLARHVLLAAVLLDGGLPARQRAELLLELHGNAVLRQRAAEYLDEKARQLEGLFVGLAAGQPPPAGPEAEARGLGALWRMLDLSLLKFQEKDLIVEALQRWRLPPPPATASAAAVAACPPYDMVAAWDGRCRKQYGERYDFRRNMIDWDYHMRLQPAGTPGCDPAAGSIIHFHHFRHWRLHGVAHELRDSAYSAANRSLLSTAYGRTKEFKDRAGKDVGRSVSAWGFWADILNSPYHCFGTLCEDPSFYKVTNKQFVRTAVDVAEHNVMALLHELRTGERLAPVGEGEEAHRAKVARGPTSLEDLTATSAAAAAAAAAAGAAAAAAGAAGGSAASGAAGEAGGAGAGEAAGSGSGSGGEAAGASSGAGQHGEGEGEGEGEGEGDWAAGTGAASSGKGQAVAEGQEAPGAPDPAAAAAAASTSTSTSVPAPAPTSSVPTYSSGGRAQVAKAMAAAAAAAAGAAGAGAGAAGAAGAAGAGAGAGAAGAAGAAPGDRPAEGAAAATSGEAGPAAAGPEAAAATPAAAAPVDEAARQKMAAEEAAVRAAEAALDAAARERAAGRFRLVLCTGDLAKNVTGRAKYGGAFSGLTLGHRHMHLLEPGHRLVEAAAPGARLVAENARHLLQLTKEQAALFATKMDELAAAGGWRPLPAAQWPAGVTEAAAVYVKPSAAAAAAAPAK
;
A
#
# COMPACT_ATOMS: atom_id res chain seq x y z
N MET A 1 -11.20 -4.97 -29.62
CA MET A 1 -10.86 -4.56 -28.24
C MET A 1 -10.78 -5.79 -27.35
N ASP A 2 -9.69 -5.87 -26.59
CA ASP A 2 -9.51 -6.70 -25.38
C ASP A 2 -9.57 -8.23 -25.49
N GLU A 3 -8.39 -8.82 -25.37
CA GLU A 3 -8.14 -9.98 -24.49
C GLU A 3 -8.42 -9.60 -23.01
N HIS A 4 -8.45 -10.58 -22.10
CA HIS A 4 -8.72 -10.30 -20.68
C HIS A 4 -7.49 -9.69 -19.98
N ASN A 5 -7.71 -8.84 -18.98
CA ASN A 5 -6.68 -8.27 -18.09
C ASN A 5 -5.56 -7.47 -18.82
N VAL A 6 -5.98 -6.60 -19.74
CA VAL A 6 -5.13 -5.68 -20.56
C VAL A 6 -4.06 -4.95 -19.76
N HIS A 7 -4.37 -4.52 -18.53
CA HIS A 7 -3.44 -3.81 -17.66
C HIS A 7 -3.31 -4.51 -16.32
N HIS A 8 -2.12 -4.47 -15.72
CA HIS A 8 -1.84 -4.98 -14.38
C HIS A 8 -1.32 -3.83 -13.53
N PHE A 9 -1.96 -3.59 -12.39
CA PHE A 9 -1.66 -2.50 -11.46
C PHE A 9 -1.15 -2.98 -10.09
N TRP A 10 -0.85 -4.28 -10.05
CA TRP A 10 -0.18 -5.03 -9.00
C TRP A 10 0.41 -6.30 -9.62
N GLY A 11 1.48 -6.83 -9.03
CA GLY A 11 2.08 -8.08 -9.49
C GLY A 11 1.52 -9.33 -8.81
N ILE A 12 2.11 -10.47 -9.13
CA ILE A 12 1.62 -11.79 -8.67
C ILE A 12 2.58 -12.53 -7.73
N SER A 13 3.70 -11.91 -7.33
CA SER A 13 4.62 -12.43 -6.32
C SER A 13 4.86 -11.44 -5.15
N PRO A 14 5.36 -11.92 -3.99
CA PRO A 14 5.66 -11.08 -2.83
C PRO A 14 6.64 -9.94 -3.08
N ALA A 15 6.60 -8.93 -2.21
CA ALA A 15 7.47 -7.78 -2.23
C ALA A 15 8.94 -8.10 -1.91
N LEU A 16 9.69 -8.52 -2.93
CA LEU A 16 11.15 -8.73 -2.87
C LEU A 16 11.91 -7.44 -2.52
N ASP A 17 12.88 -7.57 -1.61
CA ASP A 17 13.93 -6.59 -1.32
C ASP A 17 15.09 -6.76 -2.32
N LEU A 18 15.32 -5.75 -3.17
CA LEU A 18 16.30 -5.84 -4.26
C LEU A 18 17.75 -5.90 -3.74
N GLY A 19 18.03 -5.47 -2.50
CA GLY A 19 19.35 -5.62 -1.90
C GLY A 19 19.80 -7.08 -1.79
N THR A 20 18.85 -8.02 -1.68
CA THR A 20 19.13 -9.47 -1.64
C THR A 20 19.62 -10.05 -2.98
N LEU A 21 19.48 -9.30 -4.09
CA LEU A 21 19.96 -9.71 -5.41
C LEU A 21 21.47 -9.55 -5.57
N LEU A 22 22.12 -8.82 -4.67
CA LEU A 22 23.57 -8.69 -4.62
C LEU A 22 24.22 -10.04 -4.23
N PRO A 23 25.48 -10.30 -4.66
CA PRO A 23 26.26 -11.41 -4.13
C PRO A 23 26.39 -11.31 -2.61
N SER A 24 26.34 -12.46 -1.93
CA SER A 24 26.59 -12.60 -0.50
C SER A 24 27.97 -13.23 -0.25
N ASP A 25 28.50 -13.08 0.96
CA ASP A 25 29.84 -13.60 1.32
C ASP A 25 29.97 -15.12 1.04
N THR A 26 28.85 -15.86 1.15
CA THR A 26 28.72 -17.29 0.82
C THR A 26 28.93 -17.64 -0.66
N ASP A 27 28.80 -16.68 -1.57
CA ASP A 27 29.07 -16.86 -3.01
C ASP A 27 30.59 -16.83 -3.32
N GLY A 28 31.45 -16.62 -2.31
CA GLY A 28 32.90 -16.47 -2.47
C GLY A 28 33.32 -15.12 -3.08
N ALA A 29 32.40 -14.14 -3.11
CA ALA A 29 32.52 -12.87 -3.81
C ALA A 29 32.38 -11.65 -2.86
N ALA A 30 32.98 -11.73 -1.66
CA ALA A 30 32.76 -10.81 -0.54
C ALA A 30 33.11 -9.33 -0.79
N ASP A 31 33.93 -9.01 -1.81
CA ASP A 31 34.42 -7.65 -2.09
C ASP A 31 34.28 -7.24 -3.58
N VAL A 32 33.06 -7.24 -4.15
CA VAL A 32 32.85 -6.93 -5.59
C VAL A 32 31.66 -6.00 -5.93
N LEU A 33 31.29 -5.06 -5.06
CA LEU A 33 30.61 -3.83 -5.53
C LEU A 33 31.67 -2.75 -5.82
N PRO A 34 31.84 -2.29 -7.07
CA PRO A 34 32.85 -1.27 -7.38
C PRO A 34 32.47 0.07 -6.74
N VAL A 35 33.26 0.53 -5.76
CA VAL A 35 32.97 1.71 -4.93
C VAL A 35 32.72 3.00 -5.75
N ASP A 36 33.31 3.07 -6.94
CA ASP A 36 33.20 4.21 -7.87
C ASP A 36 32.01 4.13 -8.84
N GLN A 37 31.27 3.02 -8.89
CA GLN A 37 30.12 2.84 -9.78
C GLN A 37 28.81 2.75 -9.00
N PRO A 38 27.79 3.58 -9.27
CA PRO A 38 26.52 3.50 -8.54
C PRO A 38 25.84 2.16 -8.78
N VAL A 39 25.39 1.52 -7.70
CA VAL A 39 24.57 0.30 -7.74
C VAL A 39 23.28 0.61 -8.51
N ARG A 40 22.94 -0.22 -9.50
CA ARG A 40 21.71 -0.07 -10.28
C ARG A 40 20.88 -1.34 -10.21
N PHE A 41 19.60 -1.20 -9.88
CA PHE A 41 18.61 -2.26 -10.01
C PHE A 41 17.63 -1.91 -11.12
N LEU A 42 17.26 -2.88 -11.97
CA LEU A 42 16.27 -2.70 -13.04
C LEU A 42 15.01 -3.50 -12.74
N GLN A 43 13.92 -2.80 -12.44
CA GLN A 43 12.58 -3.37 -12.32
C GLN A 43 11.88 -3.25 -13.68
N VAL A 44 11.59 -4.37 -14.32
CA VAL A 44 10.95 -4.42 -15.64
C VAL A 44 9.49 -4.86 -15.48
N ALA A 45 8.58 -3.89 -15.57
CA ALA A 45 7.16 -4.02 -15.29
C ALA A 45 6.89 -4.70 -13.93
N PRO A 46 7.28 -4.09 -12.81
CA PRO A 46 6.88 -4.57 -11.49
C PRO A 46 5.36 -4.46 -11.25
N TYR A 47 4.62 -3.68 -12.06
CA TYR A 47 3.18 -3.38 -11.99
C TYR A 47 2.73 -2.53 -10.79
N ASP A 48 3.52 -2.49 -9.72
CA ASP A 48 3.37 -1.60 -8.58
C ASP A 48 4.73 -1.31 -7.90
N ALA A 49 4.69 -0.46 -6.88
CA ALA A 49 5.89 -0.01 -6.19
C ALA A 49 6.50 -1.03 -5.20
N ARG A 50 5.93 -2.22 -4.95
CA ARG A 50 6.26 -3.06 -3.79
C ARG A 50 7.75 -3.33 -3.61
N HIS A 51 8.47 -3.65 -4.69
CA HIS A 51 9.92 -3.88 -4.65
C HIS A 51 10.71 -2.61 -4.32
N THR A 52 10.31 -1.47 -4.89
CA THR A 52 10.89 -0.15 -4.59
C THR A 52 10.66 0.23 -3.12
N LEU A 53 9.43 0.12 -2.61
CA LEU A 53 9.10 0.46 -1.23
C LEU A 53 9.85 -0.43 -0.22
N THR A 54 9.89 -1.74 -0.48
CA THR A 54 10.61 -2.71 0.35
C THR A 54 12.11 -2.41 0.38
N THR A 55 12.73 -2.22 -0.78
CA THR A 55 14.17 -1.91 -0.88
C THR A 55 14.53 -0.58 -0.21
N MET A 56 13.66 0.43 -0.35
CA MET A 56 13.84 1.74 0.30
C MET A 56 13.81 1.64 1.83
N ALA A 57 12.82 0.94 2.38
CA ALA A 57 12.69 0.76 3.83
C ALA A 57 13.81 -0.10 4.41
N ARG A 58 14.20 -1.17 3.71
CA ARG A 58 15.12 -2.19 4.21
C ARG A 58 16.60 -1.91 3.94
N LEU A 59 16.96 -0.72 3.47
CA LEU A 59 18.35 -0.31 3.23
C LEU A 59 19.28 -0.59 4.44
N GLY A 60 18.78 -0.42 5.66
CA GLY A 60 19.51 -0.71 6.90
C GLY A 60 20.00 -2.16 7.05
N ARG A 61 19.39 -3.11 6.31
CA ARG A 61 19.74 -4.54 6.34
C ARG A 61 20.95 -4.90 5.48
N HIS A 62 21.46 -3.97 4.66
CA HIS A 62 22.45 -4.26 3.60
C HIS A 62 23.76 -3.48 3.82
N PRO A 63 24.73 -4.00 4.58
CA PRO A 63 26.00 -3.30 4.86
C PRO A 63 26.77 -2.85 3.61
N ALA A 64 26.72 -3.63 2.52
CA ALA A 64 27.33 -3.26 1.24
C ALA A 64 26.68 -2.02 0.60
N LEU A 65 25.34 -1.88 0.71
CA LEU A 65 24.60 -0.70 0.25
C LEU A 65 24.75 0.50 1.19
N LEU A 66 24.98 0.29 2.49
CA LEU A 66 25.26 1.36 3.45
C LEU A 66 26.66 1.97 3.26
N LYS A 67 27.68 1.13 3.02
CA LYS A 67 29.06 1.57 2.73
C LYS A 67 29.20 2.31 1.39
N HIS A 68 28.22 2.21 0.49
CA HIS A 68 28.34 2.71 -0.88
C HIS A 68 28.31 4.24 -0.95
N SER A 69 29.33 4.88 -1.52
CA SER A 69 29.42 6.35 -1.60
C SER A 69 28.30 6.95 -2.46
N GLN A 70 28.19 6.49 -3.71
CA GLN A 70 27.18 6.95 -4.67
C GLN A 70 25.76 6.49 -4.29
N PRO A 71 24.70 7.23 -4.68
CA PRO A 71 23.33 6.80 -4.50
C PRO A 71 22.99 5.55 -5.32
N ILE A 72 22.01 4.80 -4.82
CA ILE A 72 21.47 3.57 -5.40
C ILE A 72 20.40 3.94 -6.41
N CYS A 73 20.57 3.56 -7.68
CA CYS A 73 19.62 3.88 -8.75
C CYS A 73 18.64 2.73 -8.97
N LEU A 74 17.38 2.95 -8.59
CA LEU A 74 16.25 2.09 -8.93
C LEU A 74 15.69 2.55 -10.28
N PHE A 75 15.95 1.78 -11.33
CA PHE A 75 15.33 1.97 -12.63
C PHE A 75 13.98 1.25 -12.62
N VAL A 76 12.92 1.96 -12.97
CA VAL A 76 11.57 1.41 -13.12
C VAL A 76 11.16 1.60 -14.57
N TRP A 77 10.99 0.48 -15.27
CA TRP A 77 10.36 0.43 -16.58
C TRP A 77 8.93 -0.06 -16.43
N GLU A 78 7.97 0.66 -17.00
CA GLU A 78 6.59 0.21 -17.14
C GLU A 78 6.13 0.32 -18.61
N ASP A 79 5.16 -0.52 -18.97
CA ASP A 79 4.52 -0.51 -20.29
C ASP A 79 3.71 0.77 -20.57
N SER A 80 3.29 1.47 -19.52
CA SER A 80 2.33 2.57 -19.55
C SER A 80 2.75 3.77 -18.67
N PRO A 81 2.54 5.02 -19.15
CA PRO A 81 2.69 6.23 -18.32
C PRO A 81 1.82 6.22 -17.06
N GLU A 82 0.60 5.66 -17.14
CA GLU A 82 -0.28 5.49 -15.98
C GLU A 82 0.36 4.58 -14.89
N GLY A 83 1.10 3.53 -15.30
CA GLY A 83 1.87 2.67 -14.40
C GLY A 83 3.00 3.42 -13.68
N LEU A 84 3.79 4.21 -14.42
CA LEU A 84 4.84 5.06 -13.82
C LEU A 84 4.25 6.08 -12.83
N ALA A 85 3.16 6.75 -13.19
CA ALA A 85 2.46 7.67 -12.30
C ALA A 85 2.03 6.96 -11.00
N ARG A 86 1.46 5.75 -11.12
CA ARG A 86 1.00 4.92 -9.99
C ARG A 86 2.16 4.48 -9.09
N HIS A 87 3.31 4.14 -9.66
CA HIS A 87 4.51 3.79 -8.90
C HIS A 87 4.97 4.95 -8.01
N VAL A 88 4.97 6.18 -8.56
CA VAL A 88 5.31 7.40 -7.81
C VAL A 88 4.24 7.75 -6.76
N LEU A 89 2.94 7.53 -7.06
CA LEU A 89 1.86 7.72 -6.07
C LEU A 89 2.07 6.87 -4.81
N LEU A 90 2.35 5.57 -4.98
CA LEU A 90 2.53 4.65 -3.84
C LEU A 90 3.78 5.00 -3.02
N ALA A 91 4.87 5.44 -3.69
CA ALA A 91 6.05 5.97 -3.00
C ALA A 91 5.75 7.29 -2.26
N ALA A 92 4.94 8.17 -2.84
CA ALA A 92 4.53 9.43 -2.22
C ALA A 92 3.64 9.22 -0.97
N VAL A 93 2.75 8.20 -0.98
CA VAL A 93 1.97 7.82 0.20
C VAL A 93 2.88 7.34 1.34
N LEU A 94 3.91 6.54 1.05
CA LEU A 94 4.84 6.07 2.09
C LEU A 94 5.60 7.23 2.76
N LEU A 95 5.96 8.25 1.98
CA LEU A 95 6.75 9.42 2.39
C LEU A 95 5.94 10.61 2.94
N ASP A 96 4.60 10.55 2.97
CA ASP A 96 3.74 11.64 3.48
C ASP A 96 3.70 11.64 5.02
N GLY A 97 4.71 12.27 5.63
CA GLY A 97 4.76 12.58 7.07
C GLY A 97 3.69 13.56 7.56
N GLY A 98 2.87 14.13 6.67
CA GLY A 98 1.63 14.81 7.04
C GLY A 98 0.53 13.85 7.53
N LEU A 99 0.71 12.53 7.35
CA LEU A 99 -0.18 11.49 7.84
C LEU A 99 0.51 10.57 8.88
N PRO A 100 -0.17 10.20 9.98
CA PRO A 100 0.33 9.18 10.91
C PRO A 100 0.64 7.86 10.19
N ALA A 101 1.70 7.16 10.60
CA ALA A 101 2.17 5.96 9.91
C ALA A 101 1.08 4.88 9.73
N ARG A 102 0.20 4.68 10.73
CA ARG A 102 -0.95 3.77 10.59
C ARG A 102 -1.89 4.19 9.45
N GLN A 103 -2.22 5.49 9.36
CA GLN A 103 -3.09 5.98 8.29
C GLN A 103 -2.42 5.83 6.91
N ARG A 104 -1.09 6.01 6.82
CA ARG A 104 -0.35 5.71 5.58
C ARG A 104 -0.45 4.24 5.17
N ALA A 105 -0.28 3.29 6.09
CA ALA A 105 -0.41 1.87 5.77
C ALA A 105 -1.82 1.50 5.26
N GLU A 106 -2.86 1.94 5.97
CA GLU A 106 -4.26 1.73 5.59
C GLU A 106 -4.57 2.33 4.20
N LEU A 107 -4.10 3.57 3.95
CA LEU A 107 -4.30 4.31 2.71
C LEU A 107 -3.50 3.74 1.53
N LEU A 108 -2.28 3.25 1.77
CA LEU A 108 -1.43 2.65 0.74
C LEU A 108 -2.05 1.35 0.22
N LEU A 109 -2.52 0.49 1.12
CA LEU A 109 -3.20 -0.76 0.76
C LEU A 109 -4.55 -0.51 0.06
N GLU A 110 -5.31 0.49 0.52
CA GLU A 110 -6.56 0.90 -0.12
C GLU A 110 -6.32 1.43 -1.55
N LEU A 111 -5.33 2.32 -1.76
CA LEU A 111 -4.99 2.82 -3.09
C LEU A 111 -4.33 1.77 -3.99
N HIS A 112 -3.59 0.81 -3.41
CA HIS A 112 -2.94 -0.31 -4.11
C HIS A 112 -3.95 -1.35 -4.63
N GLY A 113 -4.85 -1.83 -3.77
CA GLY A 113 -5.63 -3.02 -4.06
C GLY A 113 -7.14 -2.84 -4.30
N ASN A 114 -7.73 -1.68 -3.99
CA ASN A 114 -9.18 -1.49 -4.08
C ASN A 114 -9.60 -0.74 -5.35
N ALA A 115 -10.60 -1.25 -6.06
CA ALA A 115 -11.26 -0.57 -7.18
C ALA A 115 -12.06 0.65 -6.71
N VAL A 116 -12.76 0.54 -5.59
CA VAL A 116 -13.48 1.66 -4.93
C VAL A 116 -12.81 2.06 -3.62
N LEU A 117 -12.91 3.34 -3.28
CA LEU A 117 -12.27 4.03 -2.17
C LEU A 117 -13.33 4.59 -1.21
N ARG A 118 -12.92 4.77 0.05
CA ARG A 118 -13.59 5.68 0.98
C ARG A 118 -13.45 7.12 0.49
N GLN A 119 -14.43 7.96 0.79
CA GLN A 119 -14.43 9.38 0.40
C GLN A 119 -13.11 10.10 0.75
N ARG A 120 -12.63 9.96 1.99
CA ARG A 120 -11.36 10.56 2.46
C ARG A 120 -10.11 10.09 1.70
N ALA A 121 -10.11 8.86 1.18
CA ALA A 121 -9.01 8.34 0.36
C ALA A 121 -9.09 8.86 -1.09
N ALA A 122 -10.30 9.05 -1.63
CA ALA A 122 -10.52 9.67 -2.93
C ALA A 122 -10.22 11.19 -2.94
N GLU A 123 -10.43 11.88 -1.82
CA GLU A 123 -10.03 13.27 -1.56
C GLU A 123 -8.51 13.40 -1.43
N TYR A 124 -7.87 12.51 -0.67
CA TYR A 124 -6.41 12.46 -0.60
C TYR A 124 -5.77 12.18 -1.96
N LEU A 125 -6.34 11.26 -2.76
CA LEU A 125 -5.86 10.98 -4.12
C LEU A 125 -5.92 12.24 -4.99
N ASP A 126 -6.97 13.04 -4.87
CA ASP A 126 -7.13 14.31 -5.58
C ASP A 126 -6.14 15.40 -5.10
N GLU A 127 -5.93 15.53 -3.79
CA GLU A 127 -4.92 16.41 -3.20
C GLU A 127 -3.51 16.04 -3.68
N LYS A 128 -3.15 14.76 -3.57
CA LYS A 128 -1.82 14.24 -3.92
C LYS A 128 -1.57 14.25 -5.42
N ALA A 129 -2.59 14.01 -6.24
CA ALA A 129 -2.48 14.12 -7.70
C ALA A 129 -2.05 15.54 -8.14
N ARG A 130 -2.66 16.60 -7.58
CA ARG A 130 -2.24 17.99 -7.86
C ARG A 130 -0.80 18.28 -7.41
N GLN A 131 -0.40 17.76 -6.25
CA GLN A 131 0.97 17.91 -5.75
C GLN A 131 2.01 17.20 -6.63
N LEU A 132 1.71 15.97 -7.06
CA LEU A 132 2.59 15.22 -7.96
C LEU A 132 2.64 15.84 -9.36
N GLU A 133 1.54 16.37 -9.86
CA GLU A 133 1.49 17.07 -11.15
C GLU A 133 2.40 18.30 -11.15
N GLY A 134 2.29 19.15 -10.12
CA GLY A 134 3.19 20.29 -9.93
C GLY A 134 4.66 19.86 -9.78
N LEU A 135 4.92 18.74 -9.11
CA LEU A 135 6.26 18.16 -8.98
C LEU A 135 6.82 17.67 -10.33
N PHE A 136 6.02 16.99 -11.16
CA PHE A 136 6.44 16.51 -12.48
C PHE A 136 6.70 17.67 -13.47
N VAL A 137 5.84 18.69 -13.47
CA VAL A 137 6.04 19.91 -14.27
C VAL A 137 7.29 20.66 -13.81
N GLY A 138 7.49 20.82 -12.49
CA GLY A 138 8.71 21.38 -11.93
C GLY A 138 9.96 20.61 -12.32
N LEU A 139 9.93 19.27 -12.26
CA LEU A 139 11.06 18.40 -12.63
C LEU A 139 11.41 18.53 -14.12
N ALA A 140 10.41 18.67 -14.99
CA ALA A 140 10.63 18.93 -16.41
C ALA A 140 11.22 20.33 -16.68
N ALA A 141 10.89 21.32 -15.85
CA ALA A 141 11.36 22.71 -15.95
C ALA A 141 12.66 23.02 -15.16
N GLY A 142 13.15 22.08 -14.34
CA GLY A 142 14.26 22.31 -13.40
C GLY A 142 13.89 23.21 -12.21
N GLN A 143 12.59 23.42 -11.96
CA GLN A 143 12.08 24.27 -10.88
C GLN A 143 11.73 23.42 -9.64
N PRO A 144 12.34 23.67 -8.47
CA PRO A 144 12.09 22.87 -7.27
C PRO A 144 10.63 23.00 -6.79
N PRO A 145 10.11 22.01 -6.04
CA PRO A 145 8.77 22.08 -5.45
C PRO A 145 8.67 23.27 -4.48
N PRO A 146 7.44 23.75 -4.17
CA PRO A 146 7.24 24.78 -3.16
C PRO A 146 7.88 24.37 -1.82
N ALA A 147 8.70 25.25 -1.27
CA ALA A 147 9.35 25.06 0.03
C ALA A 147 8.43 25.47 1.18
N GLY A 148 8.61 24.85 2.36
CA GLY A 148 7.84 25.13 3.56
C GLY A 148 7.44 23.86 4.32
N PRO A 149 7.07 24.00 5.61
CA PRO A 149 6.93 22.85 6.52
C PRO A 149 5.84 21.86 6.07
N GLU A 150 4.75 22.33 5.45
CA GLU A 150 3.72 21.44 4.90
C GLU A 150 4.24 20.66 3.69
N ALA A 151 4.76 21.33 2.66
CA ALA A 151 5.24 20.67 1.44
C ALA A 151 6.41 19.70 1.71
N GLU A 152 7.25 20.02 2.70
CA GLU A 152 8.24 19.12 3.25
C GLU A 152 7.59 17.89 3.91
N ALA A 153 6.65 18.09 4.84
CA ALA A 153 5.94 17.00 5.52
C ALA A 153 5.19 16.09 4.53
N ARG A 154 4.60 16.65 3.46
CA ARG A 154 3.95 15.92 2.35
C ARG A 154 4.92 15.12 1.48
N GLY A 155 6.23 15.17 1.74
CA GLY A 155 7.27 14.38 1.09
C GLY A 155 7.81 14.93 -0.23
N LEU A 156 7.34 16.10 -0.69
CA LEU A 156 7.59 16.57 -2.06
C LEU A 156 9.07 16.89 -2.32
N GLY A 157 9.77 17.49 -1.37
CA GLY A 157 11.22 17.73 -1.45
C GLY A 157 12.07 16.46 -1.42
N ALA A 158 11.56 15.36 -0.83
CA ALA A 158 12.22 14.06 -0.89
C ALA A 158 12.06 13.43 -2.28
N LEU A 159 10.82 13.38 -2.79
CA LEU A 159 10.51 12.90 -4.14
C LEU A 159 11.27 13.68 -5.22
N TRP A 160 11.37 15.01 -5.09
CA TRP A 160 12.18 15.86 -5.98
C TRP A 160 13.63 15.38 -6.12
N ARG A 161 14.30 15.13 -4.99
CA ARG A 161 15.70 14.65 -5.00
C ARG A 161 15.82 13.22 -5.52
N MET A 162 14.77 12.41 -5.45
CA MET A 162 14.77 11.02 -5.88
C MET A 162 14.51 10.87 -7.39
N LEU A 163 13.52 11.57 -7.94
CA LEU A 163 12.99 11.31 -9.28
C LEU A 163 13.95 11.78 -10.39
N ASP A 164 14.33 10.85 -11.27
CA ASP A 164 15.06 11.13 -12.49
C ASP A 164 14.17 10.86 -13.71
N LEU A 165 13.86 11.93 -14.45
CA LEU A 165 13.03 11.92 -15.66
C LEU A 165 13.86 11.97 -16.96
N SER A 166 15.18 11.72 -16.89
CA SER A 166 16.11 11.84 -18.03
C SER A 166 15.94 10.78 -19.12
N LEU A 167 15.29 9.65 -18.80
CA LEU A 167 14.97 8.59 -19.77
C LEU A 167 13.55 8.70 -20.38
N LEU A 168 12.74 9.67 -19.92
CA LEU A 168 11.43 9.96 -20.50
C LEU A 168 11.54 11.05 -21.57
N LYS A 169 10.85 10.86 -22.69
CA LYS A 169 10.58 11.91 -23.69
C LYS A 169 9.61 12.94 -23.14
N PHE A 170 9.52 14.12 -23.75
CA PHE A 170 8.52 15.14 -23.37
C PHE A 170 7.09 14.57 -23.41
N GLN A 171 6.68 13.97 -24.52
CA GLN A 171 5.38 13.28 -24.65
C GLN A 171 5.11 12.26 -23.53
N GLU A 172 6.12 11.55 -23.04
CA GLU A 172 5.96 10.55 -21.97
C GLU A 172 5.77 11.21 -20.59
N LYS A 173 6.36 12.39 -20.37
CA LYS A 173 6.12 13.24 -19.18
C LYS A 173 4.75 13.89 -19.25
N ASP A 174 4.37 14.37 -20.44
CA ASP A 174 3.05 14.98 -20.69
C ASP A 174 1.94 13.95 -20.42
N LEU A 175 2.09 12.70 -20.86
CA LEU A 175 1.15 11.60 -20.57
C LEU A 175 1.08 11.24 -19.08
N ILE A 176 2.18 11.33 -18.32
CA ILE A 176 2.15 11.17 -16.84
C ILE A 176 1.37 12.32 -16.20
N VAL A 177 1.60 13.57 -16.64
CA VAL A 177 0.84 14.75 -16.18
C VAL A 177 -0.66 14.60 -16.52
N GLU A 178 -0.99 14.12 -17.72
CA GLU A 178 -2.36 13.86 -18.17
C GLU A 178 -3.05 12.74 -17.35
N ALA A 179 -2.29 11.72 -16.92
CA ALA A 179 -2.78 10.68 -16.01
C ALA A 179 -3.06 11.23 -14.61
N LEU A 180 -2.15 12.04 -14.04
CA LEU A 180 -2.32 12.71 -12.75
C LEU A 180 -3.54 13.66 -12.77
N GLN A 181 -3.73 14.41 -13.86
CA GLN A 181 -4.91 15.27 -14.05
C GLN A 181 -6.23 14.48 -14.03
N ARG A 182 -6.27 13.28 -14.62
CA ARG A 182 -7.44 12.38 -14.58
C ARG A 182 -7.73 11.78 -13.19
N TRP A 183 -6.79 11.84 -12.25
CA TRP A 183 -7.02 11.38 -10.87
C TRP A 183 -7.60 12.47 -9.97
N ARG A 184 -7.75 13.69 -10.46
CA ARG A 184 -8.46 14.74 -9.73
C ARG A 184 -9.93 14.37 -9.52
N LEU A 185 -10.56 14.90 -8.48
CA LEU A 185 -12.01 14.90 -8.31
C LEU A 185 -12.62 15.95 -9.26
N PRO A 186 -13.85 15.72 -9.76
CA PRO A 186 -14.59 16.77 -10.44
C PRO A 186 -14.84 17.95 -9.47
N PRO A 187 -14.88 19.20 -9.97
CA PRO A 187 -15.09 20.37 -9.12
C PRO A 187 -16.47 20.30 -8.45
N PRO A 188 -16.60 20.70 -7.17
CA PRO A 188 -17.84 20.51 -6.43
C PRO A 188 -18.99 21.33 -7.04
N PRO A 189 -20.24 20.81 -7.03
CA PRO A 189 -21.35 21.40 -7.77
C PRO A 189 -21.78 22.79 -7.28
N ALA A 190 -21.34 23.20 -6.08
CA ALA A 190 -21.56 24.55 -5.56
C ALA A 190 -20.64 25.63 -6.19
N THR A 191 -19.53 25.23 -6.82
CA THR A 191 -18.55 26.16 -7.45
C THR A 191 -18.33 25.89 -8.94
N ALA A 192 -18.86 24.79 -9.46
CA ALA A 192 -18.76 24.39 -10.86
C ALA A 192 -19.98 24.87 -11.66
N SER A 193 -19.78 25.30 -12.91
CA SER A 193 -20.91 25.46 -13.84
C SER A 193 -21.50 24.08 -14.17
N ALA A 194 -22.80 24.03 -14.51
CA ALA A 194 -23.45 22.78 -14.92
C ALA A 194 -22.72 22.10 -16.09
N ALA A 195 -22.12 22.89 -17.00
CA ALA A 195 -21.27 22.38 -18.07
C ALA A 195 -19.95 21.75 -17.57
N ALA A 196 -19.31 22.32 -16.54
CA ALA A 196 -18.09 21.75 -15.95
C ALA A 196 -18.38 20.44 -15.18
N VAL A 197 -19.53 20.34 -14.50
CA VAL A 197 -19.97 19.08 -13.86
C VAL A 197 -20.30 18.02 -14.94
N ALA A 198 -21.03 18.40 -15.99
CA ALA A 198 -21.38 17.49 -17.09
C ALA A 198 -20.16 17.04 -17.93
N ALA A 199 -19.10 17.85 -18.01
CA ALA A 199 -17.87 17.51 -18.73
C ALA A 199 -16.98 16.51 -17.98
N CYS A 200 -17.17 16.33 -16.67
CA CYS A 200 -16.41 15.38 -15.85
C CYS A 200 -17.33 14.67 -14.84
N PRO A 201 -18.22 13.77 -15.30
CA PRO A 201 -19.04 12.98 -14.40
C PRO A 201 -18.16 12.04 -13.55
N PRO A 202 -18.57 11.69 -12.31
CA PRO A 202 -17.87 10.70 -11.51
C PRO A 202 -17.84 9.35 -12.23
N TYR A 203 -16.66 8.75 -12.34
CA TYR A 203 -16.50 7.45 -13.02
C TYR A 203 -17.19 6.34 -12.22
N ASP A 204 -18.15 5.64 -12.81
CA ASP A 204 -18.80 4.49 -12.16
C ASP A 204 -17.90 3.25 -12.26
N MET A 205 -17.05 3.10 -11.24
CA MET A 205 -16.20 1.92 -11.08
C MET A 205 -17.00 0.65 -10.81
N VAL A 206 -18.19 0.73 -10.22
CA VAL A 206 -19.01 -0.45 -9.89
C VAL A 206 -19.59 -1.03 -11.18
N ALA A 207 -20.16 -0.18 -12.05
CA ALA A 207 -20.58 -0.59 -13.38
C ALA A 207 -19.41 -1.05 -14.26
N ALA A 208 -18.23 -0.43 -14.15
CA ALA A 208 -17.04 -0.86 -14.87
C ALA A 208 -16.56 -2.25 -14.42
N TRP A 209 -16.46 -2.50 -13.10
CA TRP A 209 -16.13 -3.82 -12.54
C TRP A 209 -17.18 -4.88 -12.92
N ASP A 210 -18.47 -4.54 -12.89
CA ASP A 210 -19.54 -5.44 -13.30
C ASP A 210 -19.50 -5.75 -14.80
N GLY A 211 -19.19 -4.77 -15.65
CA GLY A 211 -18.96 -4.96 -17.08
C GLY A 211 -17.77 -5.89 -17.39
N ARG A 212 -16.66 -5.75 -16.65
CA ARG A 212 -15.53 -6.69 -16.71
C ARG A 212 -15.96 -8.10 -16.28
N CYS A 213 -16.75 -8.22 -15.21
CA CYS A 213 -17.30 -9.50 -14.74
C CYS A 213 -18.24 -10.14 -15.77
N ARG A 214 -19.16 -9.38 -16.39
CA ARG A 214 -20.07 -9.88 -17.45
C ARG A 214 -19.28 -10.44 -18.63
N LYS A 215 -18.24 -9.73 -19.07
CA LYS A 215 -17.35 -10.21 -20.14
C LYS A 215 -16.60 -11.49 -19.74
N GLN A 216 -16.05 -11.53 -18.53
CA GLN A 216 -15.19 -12.62 -18.05
C GLN A 216 -15.94 -13.93 -17.77
N TYR A 217 -17.17 -13.86 -17.24
CA TYR A 217 -17.98 -15.05 -16.93
C TYR A 217 -18.95 -15.43 -18.06
N GLY A 218 -19.29 -14.48 -18.95
CA GLY A 218 -20.24 -14.68 -20.05
C GLY A 218 -21.61 -15.14 -19.54
N GLU A 219 -22.16 -16.17 -20.17
CA GLU A 219 -23.40 -16.85 -19.76
C GLU A 219 -23.39 -17.32 -18.30
N ARG A 220 -22.21 -17.56 -17.71
CA ARG A 220 -22.05 -17.97 -16.31
C ARG A 220 -21.99 -16.79 -15.33
N TYR A 221 -22.25 -15.56 -15.78
CA TYR A 221 -22.17 -14.36 -14.93
C TYR A 221 -23.09 -14.41 -13.71
N ASP A 222 -24.33 -14.89 -13.82
CA ASP A 222 -25.21 -14.99 -12.64
C ASP A 222 -24.75 -16.10 -11.69
N PHE A 223 -24.13 -17.15 -12.22
CA PHE A 223 -23.45 -18.21 -11.48
C PHE A 223 -22.03 -17.83 -11.00
N ARG A 224 -21.57 -16.58 -11.18
CA ARG A 224 -20.19 -16.16 -10.85
C ARG A 224 -19.77 -16.45 -9.42
N ARG A 225 -20.71 -16.43 -8.46
CA ARG A 225 -20.45 -16.81 -7.06
C ARG A 225 -19.90 -18.24 -6.94
N ASN A 226 -20.39 -19.15 -7.77
CA ASN A 226 -19.97 -20.56 -7.80
C ASN A 226 -18.65 -20.72 -8.57
N MET A 227 -18.41 -19.89 -9.60
CA MET A 227 -17.13 -19.86 -10.32
C MET A 227 -15.99 -19.34 -9.43
N ILE A 228 -16.26 -18.31 -8.62
CA ILE A 228 -15.32 -17.77 -7.63
C ILE A 228 -15.02 -18.80 -6.53
N ASP A 229 -16.03 -19.55 -6.09
CA ASP A 229 -15.90 -20.63 -5.11
C ASP A 229 -15.05 -21.79 -5.63
N TRP A 230 -15.27 -22.17 -6.89
CA TRP A 230 -14.47 -23.18 -7.59
C TRP A 230 -13.03 -22.72 -7.82
N ASP A 231 -12.80 -21.49 -8.30
CA ASP A 231 -11.45 -20.90 -8.44
C ASP A 231 -10.68 -20.91 -7.12
N TYR A 232 -11.36 -20.62 -6.00
CA TYR A 232 -10.75 -20.67 -4.68
C TYR A 232 -10.34 -22.10 -4.31
N HIS A 233 -11.28 -23.03 -4.25
CA HIS A 233 -11.05 -24.38 -3.75
C HIS A 233 -10.21 -25.27 -4.68
N MET A 234 -10.21 -24.99 -6.00
CA MET A 234 -9.50 -25.80 -7.00
C MET A 234 -8.19 -25.19 -7.51
N ARG A 235 -7.98 -23.87 -7.34
CA ARG A 235 -6.76 -23.18 -7.82
C ARG A 235 -6.02 -22.43 -6.70
N LEU A 236 -6.68 -21.53 -5.98
CA LEU A 236 -6.00 -20.69 -4.97
C LEU A 236 -5.58 -21.48 -3.72
N GLN A 237 -6.49 -22.27 -3.14
CA GLN A 237 -6.23 -23.05 -1.93
C GLN A 237 -5.21 -24.18 -2.17
N PRO A 238 -5.27 -24.97 -3.27
CA PRO A 238 -4.28 -26.02 -3.56
C PRO A 238 -2.90 -25.47 -3.99
N ALA A 239 -2.82 -24.20 -4.43
CA ALA A 239 -1.55 -23.52 -4.67
C ALA A 239 -0.82 -23.13 -3.37
N GLY A 240 -1.48 -23.28 -2.21
CA GLY A 240 -0.89 -23.13 -0.88
C GLY A 240 -0.56 -21.69 -0.48
N THR A 241 0.28 -21.57 0.54
CA THR A 241 0.88 -20.32 0.99
C THR A 241 2.40 -20.40 0.77
N PRO A 242 3.04 -19.40 0.16
CA PRO A 242 4.48 -19.45 -0.10
C PRO A 242 5.30 -19.71 1.18
N GLY A 243 6.32 -20.57 1.07
CA GLY A 243 7.15 -20.96 2.22
C GLY A 243 6.47 -21.79 3.31
N CYS A 244 5.19 -22.17 3.16
CA CYS A 244 4.45 -23.01 4.11
C CYS A 244 4.23 -24.43 3.56
N ASP A 245 3.84 -25.37 4.43
CA ASP A 245 3.31 -26.68 4.01
C ASP A 245 2.06 -26.48 3.13
N PRO A 246 2.01 -27.03 1.89
CA PRO A 246 0.81 -26.99 1.05
C PRO A 246 -0.46 -27.53 1.74
N ALA A 247 -0.34 -28.45 2.71
CA ALA A 247 -1.47 -28.96 3.49
C ALA A 247 -2.14 -27.90 4.40
N ALA A 248 -1.47 -26.78 4.68
CA ALA A 248 -2.07 -25.63 5.38
C ALA A 248 -2.99 -24.79 4.48
N GLY A 249 -2.95 -24.97 3.15
CA GLY A 249 -3.75 -24.20 2.19
C GLY A 249 -3.30 -22.74 2.06
N SER A 250 -4.24 -21.85 1.74
CA SER A 250 -3.95 -20.42 1.49
C SER A 250 -4.27 -19.51 2.68
N ILE A 251 -3.35 -18.61 3.01
CA ILE A 251 -3.54 -17.50 3.96
C ILE A 251 -4.44 -16.38 3.39
N ILE A 252 -4.67 -16.39 2.07
CA ILE A 252 -5.72 -15.58 1.44
C ILE A 252 -7.06 -16.25 1.79
N HIS A 253 -7.74 -15.75 2.82
CA HIS A 253 -8.96 -16.36 3.31
C HIS A 253 -10.14 -16.20 2.32
N PHE A 254 -10.97 -17.25 2.20
CA PHE A 254 -12.09 -17.33 1.26
C PHE A 254 -13.01 -16.10 1.24
N HIS A 255 -13.39 -15.57 2.40
CA HIS A 255 -14.26 -14.39 2.46
C HIS A 255 -13.63 -13.15 1.80
N HIS A 256 -12.34 -12.90 2.03
CA HIS A 256 -11.61 -11.78 1.43
C HIS A 256 -11.48 -11.95 -0.09
N PHE A 257 -11.07 -13.14 -0.55
CA PHE A 257 -11.00 -13.46 -1.98
C PHE A 257 -12.37 -13.31 -2.67
N ARG A 258 -13.44 -13.86 -2.07
CA ARG A 258 -14.80 -13.79 -2.60
C ARG A 258 -15.37 -12.39 -2.59
N HIS A 259 -15.08 -11.59 -1.56
CA HIS A 259 -15.46 -10.17 -1.54
C HIS A 259 -14.76 -9.44 -2.70
N TRP A 260 -13.43 -9.53 -2.79
CA TRP A 260 -12.66 -8.85 -3.83
C TRP A 260 -13.11 -9.25 -5.25
N ARG A 261 -13.30 -10.54 -5.52
CA ARG A 261 -13.79 -11.03 -6.83
C ARG A 261 -15.21 -10.56 -7.19
N LEU A 262 -16.02 -10.10 -6.22
CA LEU A 262 -17.38 -9.59 -6.43
C LEU A 262 -17.47 -8.06 -6.48
N HIS A 263 -16.61 -7.35 -5.73
CA HIS A 263 -16.75 -5.91 -5.47
C HIS A 263 -15.49 -5.07 -5.74
N GLY A 264 -14.36 -5.72 -6.05
CA GLY A 264 -13.08 -5.06 -6.30
C GLY A 264 -12.39 -4.48 -5.07
N VAL A 265 -12.91 -4.69 -3.86
CA VAL A 265 -12.30 -4.24 -2.59
C VAL A 265 -11.47 -5.38 -1.99
N ALA A 266 -10.17 -5.16 -1.84
CA ALA A 266 -9.24 -6.13 -1.27
C ALA A 266 -8.98 -5.87 0.23
N HIS A 267 -8.82 -4.58 0.57
CA HIS A 267 -8.46 -4.08 1.89
C HIS A 267 -9.59 -3.18 2.41
N GLU A 268 -10.64 -3.81 2.97
CA GLU A 268 -11.66 -3.14 3.76
C GLU A 268 -11.05 -2.58 5.05
N LEU A 269 -11.57 -1.47 5.59
CA LEU A 269 -11.18 -0.94 6.90
C LEU A 269 -12.40 -0.73 7.81
N ARG A 270 -12.69 -1.74 8.65
CA ARG A 270 -13.89 -1.77 9.50
C ARG A 270 -15.15 -1.58 8.63
N ASP A 271 -16.24 -1.11 9.22
CA ASP A 271 -17.53 -0.86 8.56
C ASP A 271 -17.53 0.45 7.73
N SER A 272 -16.45 0.70 6.98
CA SER A 272 -16.32 1.89 6.12
C SER A 272 -17.13 1.74 4.83
N ALA A 273 -17.83 2.80 4.44
CA ALA A 273 -18.46 2.88 3.12
C ALA A 273 -17.41 3.15 2.01
N TYR A 274 -17.48 2.37 0.94
CA TYR A 274 -16.65 2.52 -0.27
C TYR A 274 -17.54 2.97 -1.44
N SER A 275 -17.41 4.24 -1.84
CA SER A 275 -18.35 4.91 -2.75
C SER A 275 -17.70 5.69 -3.90
N ALA A 276 -16.40 5.95 -3.83
CA ALA A 276 -15.68 6.73 -4.83
C ALA A 276 -14.78 5.82 -5.69
N ALA A 277 -14.64 6.11 -6.98
CA ALA A 277 -13.74 5.34 -7.85
C ALA A 277 -12.26 5.57 -7.49
N ASN A 278 -11.47 4.48 -7.46
CA ASN A 278 -10.01 4.58 -7.46
C ASN A 278 -9.52 4.97 -8.85
N ARG A 279 -9.45 6.28 -9.10
CA ARG A 279 -9.05 6.84 -10.39
C ARG A 279 -7.62 6.48 -10.78
N SER A 280 -6.77 6.06 -9.82
CA SER A 280 -5.42 5.55 -10.05
C SER A 280 -5.34 4.10 -10.58
N LEU A 281 -6.49 3.45 -10.83
CA LEU A 281 -6.64 2.18 -11.55
C LEU A 281 -7.30 2.35 -12.93
N LEU A 282 -7.43 3.60 -13.41
CA LEU A 282 -8.00 3.91 -14.72
C LEU A 282 -6.87 4.19 -15.73
N SER A 283 -7.00 3.62 -16.93
CA SER A 283 -5.96 3.63 -17.97
C SER A 283 -6.56 3.57 -19.37
N THR A 284 -5.72 3.74 -20.38
CA THR A 284 -6.13 3.61 -21.79
C THR A 284 -5.89 2.20 -22.31
N ALA A 285 -6.95 1.48 -22.66
CA ALA A 285 -6.85 0.25 -23.45
C ALA A 285 -6.82 0.59 -24.95
N TYR A 286 -5.97 -0.09 -25.70
CA TYR A 286 -5.82 0.07 -27.15
C TYR A 286 -6.17 -1.21 -27.88
N GLY A 287 -6.78 -1.10 -29.06
CA GLY A 287 -7.08 -2.25 -29.90
C GLY A 287 -7.66 -1.84 -31.24
N ARG A 288 -8.33 -2.79 -31.90
CA ARG A 288 -8.97 -2.60 -33.20
C ARG A 288 -10.46 -2.94 -33.16
N THR A 289 -11.24 -2.32 -34.04
CA THR A 289 -12.62 -2.72 -34.32
C THR A 289 -12.67 -3.96 -35.22
N LYS A 290 -13.76 -4.73 -35.15
CA LYS A 290 -13.97 -5.95 -35.98
C LYS A 290 -14.67 -5.66 -37.32
N GLU A 291 -14.87 -4.38 -37.65
CA GLU A 291 -15.69 -3.91 -38.77
C GLU A 291 -15.01 -4.07 -40.13
N PHE A 292 -13.70 -4.33 -40.17
CA PHE A 292 -12.93 -4.36 -41.41
C PHE A 292 -11.92 -5.51 -41.43
N LYS A 293 -12.20 -6.52 -42.24
CA LYS A 293 -11.29 -7.62 -42.57
C LYS A 293 -10.63 -7.37 -43.92
N ASP A 294 -9.36 -7.76 -44.05
CA ASP A 294 -8.71 -7.79 -45.37
C ASP A 294 -9.13 -9.00 -46.21
N ARG A 295 -8.60 -9.05 -47.44
CA ARG A 295 -8.83 -10.14 -48.41
C ARG A 295 -8.25 -11.49 -47.97
N ALA A 296 -7.46 -11.52 -46.89
CA ALA A 296 -6.96 -12.74 -46.23
C ALA A 296 -7.76 -13.08 -44.95
N GLY A 297 -8.88 -12.39 -44.69
CA GLY A 297 -9.78 -12.62 -43.56
C GLY A 297 -9.28 -12.06 -42.22
N LYS A 298 -8.16 -11.34 -42.20
CA LYS A 298 -7.54 -10.80 -40.99
C LYS A 298 -8.22 -9.49 -40.57
N ASP A 299 -8.54 -9.35 -39.28
CA ASP A 299 -9.09 -8.11 -38.71
C ASP A 299 -8.06 -6.97 -38.83
N VAL A 300 -8.19 -6.14 -39.87
CA VAL A 300 -7.38 -4.92 -40.02
C VAL A 300 -7.93 -3.85 -39.09
N GLY A 301 -9.26 -3.62 -39.13
CA GLY A 301 -10.01 -2.74 -38.25
C GLY A 301 -9.60 -1.27 -38.25
N ARG A 302 -10.39 -0.43 -37.58
CA ARG A 302 -9.92 0.89 -37.15
C ARG A 302 -9.22 0.75 -35.80
N SER A 303 -8.02 1.31 -35.65
CA SER A 303 -7.38 1.45 -34.33
C SER A 303 -8.23 2.36 -33.45
N VAL A 304 -8.58 1.88 -32.26
CA VAL A 304 -9.44 2.53 -31.29
C VAL A 304 -8.81 2.43 -29.90
N SER A 305 -9.05 3.45 -29.08
CA SER A 305 -8.64 3.53 -27.68
C SER A 305 -9.85 3.78 -26.80
N ALA A 306 -9.86 3.21 -25.60
CA ALA A 306 -10.93 3.38 -24.63
C ALA A 306 -10.32 3.60 -23.23
N TRP A 307 -10.66 4.70 -22.59
CA TRP A 307 -10.23 5.01 -21.23
C TRP A 307 -11.19 4.43 -20.20
N GLY A 308 -10.67 3.79 -19.15
CA GLY A 308 -11.48 3.17 -18.11
C GLY A 308 -10.75 2.15 -17.25
N PHE A 309 -11.51 1.29 -16.58
CA PHE A 309 -10.99 0.23 -15.73
C PHE A 309 -10.73 -1.06 -16.52
N TRP A 310 -9.45 -1.39 -16.70
CA TRP A 310 -8.98 -2.51 -17.53
C TRP A 310 -8.13 -3.55 -16.78
N ALA A 311 -8.15 -3.47 -15.45
CA ALA A 311 -7.31 -4.28 -14.56
C ALA A 311 -7.70 -5.77 -14.52
N ASP A 312 -6.95 -6.53 -13.72
CA ASP A 312 -7.25 -7.92 -13.37
C ASP A 312 -8.42 -8.00 -12.38
N ILE A 313 -9.36 -8.93 -12.64
CA ILE A 313 -10.53 -9.24 -11.77
C ILE A 313 -10.55 -10.71 -11.32
N LEU A 314 -9.42 -11.41 -11.49
CA LEU A 314 -9.21 -12.83 -11.21
C LEU A 314 -8.08 -13.03 -10.18
N ASN A 315 -6.93 -12.37 -10.40
CA ASN A 315 -5.73 -12.47 -9.57
C ASN A 315 -5.65 -11.26 -8.61
N SER A 316 -5.80 -11.54 -7.33
CA SER A 316 -5.92 -10.51 -6.27
C SER A 316 -4.59 -9.84 -5.91
N PRO A 317 -4.59 -8.55 -5.49
CA PRO A 317 -3.39 -7.84 -5.03
C PRO A 317 -2.73 -8.44 -3.78
N TYR A 318 -3.41 -9.37 -3.08
CA TYR A 318 -2.91 -10.03 -1.87
C TYR A 318 -1.53 -10.68 -2.02
N HIS A 319 -1.14 -11.13 -3.22
CA HIS A 319 0.18 -11.73 -3.44
C HIS A 319 1.34 -10.75 -3.24
N CYS A 320 1.11 -9.44 -3.34
CA CYS A 320 2.14 -8.42 -3.23
C CYS A 320 2.64 -8.24 -1.78
N PHE A 321 1.72 -8.08 -0.83
CA PHE A 321 2.04 -7.77 0.57
C PHE A 321 1.45 -8.76 1.59
N GLY A 322 0.56 -9.67 1.19
CA GLY A 322 -0.26 -10.48 2.10
C GLY A 322 0.10 -11.97 2.21
N THR A 323 1.01 -12.49 1.39
CA THR A 323 1.33 -13.93 1.34
C THR A 323 2.65 -14.32 1.99
N LEU A 324 3.64 -13.42 2.00
CA LEU A 324 4.93 -13.60 2.67
C LEU A 324 5.01 -12.69 3.91
N CYS A 325 5.33 -13.25 5.07
CA CYS A 325 5.55 -12.51 6.32
C CYS A 325 6.89 -12.95 6.95
N GLU A 326 7.57 -12.03 7.64
CA GLU A 326 8.82 -12.36 8.34
C GLU A 326 8.61 -12.81 9.79
N ASP A 327 7.39 -12.66 10.30
CA ASP A 327 6.97 -13.06 11.64
C ASP A 327 6.21 -14.40 11.56
N PRO A 328 6.79 -15.52 12.04
CA PRO A 328 6.16 -16.83 11.96
C PRO A 328 4.82 -16.94 12.71
N SER A 329 4.52 -16.04 13.65
CA SER A 329 3.24 -16.04 14.39
C SER A 329 2.04 -15.81 13.47
N PHE A 330 2.25 -15.16 12.31
CA PHE A 330 1.19 -14.96 11.31
C PHE A 330 0.81 -16.25 10.58
N TYR A 331 1.69 -17.24 10.54
CA TYR A 331 1.44 -18.55 9.94
C TYR A 331 0.85 -19.58 10.93
N LYS A 332 0.47 -19.16 12.14
CA LYS A 332 -0.20 -20.04 13.11
C LYS A 332 -1.52 -20.58 12.53
N VAL A 333 -1.60 -21.89 12.39
CA VAL A 333 -2.81 -22.61 11.97
C VAL A 333 -3.61 -23.07 13.20
N THR A 334 -4.94 -23.04 13.10
CA THR A 334 -5.88 -23.63 14.07
C THR A 334 -7.12 -24.07 13.30
N ASN A 335 -7.72 -25.22 13.65
CA ASN A 335 -8.88 -25.79 12.94
C ASN A 335 -8.70 -25.91 11.40
N LYS A 336 -7.47 -26.20 10.94
CA LYS A 336 -7.07 -26.26 9.51
C LYS A 336 -7.19 -24.93 8.75
N GLN A 337 -7.18 -23.79 9.44
CA GLN A 337 -7.16 -22.45 8.86
C GLN A 337 -6.09 -21.56 9.54
N PHE A 338 -5.58 -20.56 8.84
CA PHE A 338 -4.66 -19.58 9.44
C PHE A 338 -5.41 -18.66 10.40
N VAL A 339 -4.80 -18.34 11.55
CA VAL A 339 -5.34 -17.43 12.58
C VAL A 339 -5.24 -15.96 12.16
N ARG A 340 -4.33 -15.65 11.22
CA ARG A 340 -4.25 -14.37 10.49
C ARG A 340 -4.64 -14.59 9.04
N THR A 341 -5.07 -13.52 8.37
CA THR A 341 -5.36 -13.53 6.93
C THR A 341 -4.35 -12.69 6.16
N ALA A 342 -4.33 -12.83 4.84
CA ALA A 342 -3.50 -12.01 3.96
C ALA A 342 -3.73 -10.49 4.11
N VAL A 343 -4.89 -10.05 4.64
CA VAL A 343 -5.14 -8.64 4.95
C VAL A 343 -4.37 -8.20 6.20
N ASP A 344 -4.30 -9.05 7.23
CA ASP A 344 -3.53 -8.79 8.45
C ASP A 344 -2.02 -8.80 8.18
N VAL A 345 -1.57 -9.74 7.33
CA VAL A 345 -0.17 -9.81 6.85
C VAL A 345 0.19 -8.56 6.05
N ALA A 346 -0.68 -8.09 5.17
CA ALA A 346 -0.45 -6.86 4.41
C ALA A 346 -0.38 -5.61 5.31
N GLU A 347 -1.27 -5.50 6.30
CA GLU A 347 -1.23 -4.40 7.29
C GLU A 347 0.08 -4.44 8.09
N HIS A 348 0.48 -5.61 8.60
CA HIS A 348 1.73 -5.79 9.34
C HIS A 348 2.95 -5.46 8.48
N ASN A 349 3.03 -5.99 7.25
CA ASN A 349 4.18 -5.78 6.36
C ASN A 349 4.35 -4.31 5.97
N VAL A 350 3.29 -3.60 5.58
CA VAL A 350 3.40 -2.17 5.25
C VAL A 350 3.72 -1.33 6.49
N MET A 351 3.22 -1.71 7.68
CA MET A 351 3.65 -1.11 8.95
C MET A 351 5.11 -1.41 9.29
N ALA A 352 5.64 -2.59 8.96
CA ALA A 352 7.06 -2.93 9.13
C ALA A 352 7.93 -2.10 8.17
N LEU A 353 7.54 -1.94 6.90
CA LEU A 353 8.24 -1.05 5.97
C LEU A 353 8.23 0.41 6.45
N LEU A 354 7.10 0.90 6.98
CA LEU A 354 7.03 2.24 7.57
C LEU A 354 7.84 2.37 8.86
N HIS A 355 7.93 1.33 9.68
CA HIS A 355 8.77 1.33 10.87
C HIS A 355 10.25 1.36 10.48
N GLU A 356 10.72 0.42 9.65
CA GLU A 356 12.10 0.36 9.16
C GLU A 356 12.51 1.64 8.45
N LEU A 357 11.63 2.22 7.63
CA LEU A 357 11.90 3.52 6.99
C LEU A 357 11.89 4.69 7.98
N ARG A 358 11.21 4.63 9.13
CA ARG A 358 11.17 5.71 10.14
C ARG A 358 12.29 5.61 11.17
N THR A 359 12.63 4.42 11.67
CA THR A 359 13.69 4.20 12.68
C THR A 359 15.05 3.87 12.05
N GLY A 360 15.07 3.11 10.96
CA GLY A 360 16.27 2.43 10.45
C GLY A 360 16.52 1.07 11.11
N GLU A 361 15.62 0.65 12.00
CA GLU A 361 15.69 -0.58 12.79
C GLU A 361 14.56 -1.54 12.37
N ARG A 362 14.81 -2.85 12.42
CA ARG A 362 13.82 -3.86 12.05
C ARG A 362 12.68 -3.89 13.07
N LEU A 363 11.43 -3.84 12.60
CA LEU A 363 10.26 -4.01 13.48
C LEU A 363 10.36 -5.36 14.21
N ALA A 364 10.20 -5.33 15.54
CA ALA A 364 10.19 -6.54 16.35
C ALA A 364 8.99 -7.44 16.00
N PRO A 365 9.14 -8.79 16.04
CA PRO A 365 8.01 -9.71 15.93
C PRO A 365 6.93 -9.43 16.98
N VAL A 366 5.68 -9.73 16.63
CA VAL A 366 4.53 -9.63 17.53
C VAL A 366 4.65 -10.72 18.61
N GLY A 367 4.46 -10.35 19.89
CA GLY A 367 4.65 -11.28 21.00
C GLY A 367 3.69 -12.47 20.98
N GLU A 368 4.09 -13.62 21.51
CA GLU A 368 3.18 -14.77 21.64
C GLU A 368 1.96 -14.40 22.49
N GLY A 369 0.77 -14.47 21.89
CA GLY A 369 -0.50 -14.05 22.52
C GLY A 369 -0.92 -12.62 22.18
N GLU A 370 -0.09 -11.80 21.55
CA GLU A 370 -0.50 -10.47 21.10
C GLU A 370 -1.39 -10.54 19.85
N GLU A 371 -2.63 -10.08 19.97
CA GLU A 371 -3.47 -9.85 18.81
C GLU A 371 -2.95 -8.66 17.98
N ALA A 372 -2.84 -8.88 16.66
CA ALA A 372 -2.65 -7.83 15.68
C ALA A 372 -3.83 -6.84 15.73
N HIS A 373 -3.54 -5.57 15.45
CA HIS A 373 -4.43 -4.45 15.77
C HIS A 373 -5.85 -4.57 15.19
N ARG A 374 -6.03 -5.23 14.03
CA ARG A 374 -7.34 -5.47 13.41
C ARG A 374 -8.22 -6.40 14.24
N ALA A 375 -7.68 -7.50 14.79
CA ALA A 375 -8.44 -8.46 15.59
C ALA A 375 -8.96 -7.83 16.90
N LYS A 376 -8.10 -7.11 17.63
CA LYS A 376 -8.43 -6.35 18.85
C LYS A 376 -9.58 -5.36 18.64
N VAL A 377 -9.65 -4.73 17.47
CA VAL A 377 -10.70 -3.74 17.13
C VAL A 377 -11.97 -4.38 16.59
N ALA A 378 -11.87 -5.51 15.89
CA ALA A 378 -13.02 -6.18 15.28
C ALA A 378 -13.88 -7.00 16.26
N ARG A 379 -13.32 -7.40 17.41
CA ARG A 379 -14.06 -8.19 18.42
C ARG A 379 -14.92 -7.34 19.35
N GLY A 380 -14.39 -6.22 19.86
CA GLY A 380 -14.97 -5.52 21.01
C GLY A 380 -14.88 -6.36 22.30
N PRO A 381 -15.42 -5.86 23.44
CA PRO A 381 -15.47 -6.63 24.68
C PRO A 381 -16.50 -7.76 24.54
N THR A 382 -16.03 -8.98 24.29
CA THR A 382 -16.89 -10.14 23.97
C THR A 382 -16.88 -11.25 25.01
N SER A 383 -15.94 -11.26 25.96
CA SER A 383 -16.07 -12.12 27.15
C SER A 383 -16.83 -11.41 28.26
N LEU A 384 -17.41 -12.19 29.18
CA LEU A 384 -18.01 -11.65 30.40
C LEU A 384 -16.96 -10.93 31.27
N GLU A 385 -15.70 -11.37 31.19
CA GLU A 385 -14.55 -10.76 31.87
C GLU A 385 -14.19 -9.39 31.26
N ASP A 386 -14.20 -9.24 29.93
CA ASP A 386 -14.02 -7.93 29.27
C ASP A 386 -15.14 -6.96 29.63
N LEU A 387 -16.39 -7.44 29.65
CA LEU A 387 -17.57 -6.63 29.96
C LEU A 387 -17.62 -6.22 31.44
N THR A 388 -17.23 -7.12 32.35
CA THR A 388 -17.11 -6.81 33.80
C THR A 388 -15.88 -5.96 34.11
N ALA A 389 -14.74 -6.16 33.45
CA ALA A 389 -13.59 -5.27 33.54
C ALA A 389 -13.89 -3.88 32.99
N THR A 390 -14.60 -3.76 31.86
CA THR A 390 -14.98 -2.47 31.26
C THR A 390 -15.99 -1.73 32.13
N SER A 391 -17.00 -2.42 32.68
CA SER A 391 -17.97 -1.80 33.60
C SER A 391 -17.36 -1.48 34.97
N ALA A 392 -16.44 -2.30 35.49
CA ALA A 392 -15.68 -1.99 36.70
C ALA A 392 -14.72 -0.80 36.48
N ALA A 393 -14.07 -0.69 35.32
CA ALA A 393 -13.25 0.46 34.97
C ALA A 393 -14.09 1.74 34.81
N ALA A 394 -15.28 1.65 34.21
CA ALA A 394 -16.23 2.76 34.13
C ALA A 394 -16.76 3.17 35.53
N ALA A 395 -17.08 2.21 36.40
CA ALA A 395 -17.49 2.46 37.77
C ALA A 395 -16.35 3.06 38.62
N ALA A 396 -15.11 2.59 38.44
CA ALA A 396 -13.93 3.15 39.11
C ALA A 396 -13.62 4.57 38.62
N ALA A 397 -13.78 4.85 37.32
CA ALA A 397 -13.65 6.20 36.77
C ALA A 397 -14.76 7.13 37.29
N ALA A 398 -16.00 6.66 37.40
CA ALA A 398 -17.11 7.40 37.99
C ALA A 398 -16.91 7.66 39.50
N ALA A 399 -16.40 6.67 40.24
CA ALA A 399 -16.07 6.82 41.66
C ALA A 399 -14.90 7.79 41.89
N ALA A 400 -13.86 7.74 41.04
CA ALA A 400 -12.75 8.69 41.07
C ALA A 400 -13.21 10.13 40.72
N ALA A 401 -14.11 10.28 39.74
CA ALA A 401 -14.72 11.56 39.41
C ALA A 401 -15.59 12.09 40.56
N GLY A 402 -16.36 11.21 41.24
CA GLY A 402 -17.14 11.55 42.43
C GLY A 402 -16.26 11.99 43.61
N ALA A 403 -15.14 11.30 43.86
CA ALA A 403 -14.17 11.68 44.88
C ALA A 403 -13.49 13.02 44.57
N ALA A 404 -13.17 13.29 43.30
CA ALA A 404 -12.64 14.59 42.87
C ALA A 404 -13.68 15.72 43.00
N ALA A 405 -14.94 15.46 42.67
CA ALA A 405 -16.03 16.42 42.84
C ALA A 405 -16.27 16.76 44.32
N ALA A 406 -16.20 15.77 45.22
CA ALA A 406 -16.29 15.99 46.67
C ALA A 406 -15.15 16.88 47.22
N ALA A 407 -13.94 16.80 46.64
CA ALA A 407 -12.84 17.70 46.99
C ALA A 407 -13.03 19.13 46.41
N ALA A 408 -13.59 19.26 45.21
CA ALA A 408 -13.80 20.56 44.55
C ALA A 408 -14.95 21.38 45.18
N GLY A 409 -15.96 20.71 45.77
CA GLY A 409 -17.14 21.37 46.37
C GLY A 409 -16.84 22.29 47.56
N ALA A 410 -15.62 22.27 48.12
CA ALA A 410 -15.22 23.13 49.22
C ALA A 410 -14.79 24.56 48.80
N ALA A 411 -14.65 24.85 47.51
CA ALA A 411 -13.87 26.00 47.03
C ALA A 411 -14.66 27.29 46.65
N GLY A 412 -16.00 27.24 46.53
CA GLY A 412 -16.84 28.45 46.56
C GLY A 412 -17.84 28.65 45.40
N GLY A 413 -18.79 29.58 45.63
CA GLY A 413 -19.76 30.06 44.65
C GLY A 413 -20.50 31.32 45.11
N SER A 414 -20.39 32.40 44.32
CA SER A 414 -21.06 33.72 44.45
C SER A 414 -20.55 34.59 43.29
N ALA A 415 -21.32 35.30 42.44
CA ALA A 415 -22.78 35.39 42.17
C ALA A 415 -22.93 35.82 40.66
N ALA A 416 -24.02 36.34 40.06
CA ALA A 416 -25.34 36.85 40.47
C ALA A 416 -26.33 36.85 39.26
N SER A 417 -27.58 37.28 39.49
CA SER A 417 -28.61 37.64 38.47
C SER A 417 -28.48 39.10 37.99
N GLY A 418 -29.14 39.63 36.94
CA GLY A 418 -30.22 39.19 36.02
C GLY A 418 -30.54 40.35 35.03
N ALA A 419 -31.74 40.59 34.47
CA ALA A 419 -33.03 39.87 34.37
C ALA A 419 -34.00 40.57 33.36
N ALA A 420 -34.92 39.79 32.76
CA ALA A 420 -36.27 40.15 32.25
C ALA A 420 -36.53 41.16 31.09
N GLY A 421 -37.56 40.87 30.27
CA GLY A 421 -38.18 41.73 29.24
C GLY A 421 -39.14 40.95 28.29
N GLU A 422 -40.30 41.50 27.89
CA GLU A 422 -41.43 40.76 27.27
C GLU A 422 -41.97 41.32 25.92
N ALA A 423 -42.91 40.56 25.31
CA ALA A 423 -43.84 40.87 24.21
C ALA A 423 -43.29 40.89 22.75
N GLY A 424 -44.06 40.55 21.71
CA GLY A 424 -45.43 40.01 21.63
C GLY A 424 -46.08 40.23 20.23
N GLY A 425 -47.10 39.44 19.84
CA GLY A 425 -47.86 39.68 18.59
C GLY A 425 -48.28 38.42 17.82
N ALA A 426 -49.29 38.53 16.93
CA ALA A 426 -49.90 37.42 16.20
C ALA A 426 -50.23 37.76 14.72
N GLY A 427 -50.48 36.74 13.89
CA GLY A 427 -50.97 36.89 12.51
C GLY A 427 -51.19 35.55 11.81
N ALA A 428 -52.22 35.44 10.98
CA ALA A 428 -52.59 34.23 10.22
C ALA A 428 -53.18 34.60 8.84
N GLY A 429 -53.15 33.65 7.89
CA GLY A 429 -53.79 33.82 6.58
C GLY A 429 -53.57 32.64 5.62
N GLU A 430 -54.66 32.15 5.02
CA GLU A 430 -54.67 31.20 3.90
C GLU A 430 -54.93 31.94 2.57
N ALA A 431 -54.53 31.35 1.43
CA ALA A 431 -55.34 31.28 0.19
C ALA A 431 -54.65 30.48 -0.94
N ALA A 432 -55.45 29.92 -1.84
CA ALA A 432 -55.04 29.06 -2.96
C ALA A 432 -54.89 29.79 -4.31
N GLY A 433 -54.38 29.13 -5.35
CA GLY A 433 -54.70 29.50 -6.74
C GLY A 433 -53.79 29.00 -7.88
N SER A 434 -54.38 28.23 -8.79
CA SER A 434 -54.07 27.97 -10.24
C SER A 434 -53.20 28.97 -11.03
N GLY A 435 -52.56 28.64 -12.18
CA GLY A 435 -52.54 27.39 -12.97
C GLY A 435 -52.32 27.62 -14.49
N SER A 436 -52.10 26.55 -15.29
CA SER A 436 -51.87 26.52 -16.77
C SER A 436 -50.55 27.16 -17.30
N GLY A 437 -50.00 26.79 -18.49
CA GLY A 437 -50.36 25.71 -19.43
C GLY A 437 -49.58 25.71 -20.78
N SER A 438 -49.78 24.66 -21.59
CA SER A 438 -49.19 24.39 -22.94
C SER A 438 -47.70 23.99 -23.01
N GLY A 439 -47.24 23.11 -23.94
CA GLY A 439 -48.01 22.25 -24.86
C GLY A 439 -47.16 21.55 -25.95
N GLY A 440 -47.58 20.35 -26.38
CA GLY A 440 -47.06 19.59 -27.54
C GLY A 440 -45.83 18.67 -27.28
N GLU A 441 -45.70 17.48 -27.90
CA GLU A 441 -46.68 16.70 -28.66
C GLU A 441 -46.32 15.18 -28.72
N ALA A 442 -47.18 14.37 -29.37
CA ALA A 442 -47.21 12.90 -29.39
C ALA A 442 -46.05 12.21 -30.16
N ALA A 443 -45.86 10.88 -30.18
CA ALA A 443 -46.71 9.71 -29.84
C ALA A 443 -45.85 8.60 -29.15
N GLY A 444 -46.37 7.52 -28.54
CA GLY A 444 -47.62 6.77 -28.72
C GLY A 444 -47.36 5.52 -29.57
N ALA A 445 -46.92 4.39 -28.98
CA ALA A 445 -47.75 3.27 -28.51
C ALA A 445 -48.30 2.37 -29.65
N SER A 446 -48.49 1.05 -29.53
CA SER A 446 -48.70 0.23 -28.32
C SER A 446 -48.20 -1.24 -28.49
N SER A 447 -48.38 -2.04 -27.44
CA SER A 447 -48.14 -3.50 -27.39
C SER A 447 -49.36 -4.33 -27.82
N GLY A 448 -49.13 -5.53 -28.38
CA GLY A 448 -50.16 -6.55 -28.55
C GLY A 448 -49.55 -7.95 -28.80
N ALA A 449 -50.08 -8.98 -28.14
CA ALA A 449 -49.61 -10.36 -28.27
C ALA A 449 -50.66 -11.25 -28.98
N GLY A 450 -50.20 -12.32 -29.64
CA GLY A 450 -51.03 -13.33 -30.29
C GLY A 450 -50.30 -14.69 -30.33
N GLN A 451 -51.05 -15.79 -30.46
CA GLN A 451 -50.56 -17.16 -30.29
C GLN A 451 -50.75 -18.02 -31.56
N HIS A 452 -50.09 -19.19 -31.56
CA HIS A 452 -50.29 -20.36 -32.42
C HIS A 452 -49.90 -20.26 -33.92
N GLY A 453 -49.43 -21.40 -34.44
CA GLY A 453 -49.07 -21.62 -35.84
C GLY A 453 -47.96 -22.65 -35.98
N GLU A 454 -48.31 -23.89 -36.36
CA GLU A 454 -47.36 -24.96 -36.69
C GLU A 454 -46.92 -24.84 -38.16
N GLY A 455 -45.79 -25.45 -38.53
CA GLY A 455 -45.29 -25.43 -39.92
C GLY A 455 -43.99 -26.21 -40.10
N GLU A 456 -44.10 -27.41 -40.65
CA GLU A 456 -42.97 -28.27 -41.03
C GLU A 456 -42.35 -27.83 -42.37
N GLY A 457 -41.10 -28.22 -42.64
CA GLY A 457 -40.40 -27.90 -43.90
C GLY A 457 -39.03 -28.56 -44.02
N GLU A 458 -38.92 -29.57 -44.88
CA GLU A 458 -37.73 -30.40 -45.12
C GLU A 458 -36.88 -29.90 -46.32
N GLY A 459 -35.72 -30.52 -46.55
CA GLY A 459 -34.79 -30.26 -47.68
C GLY A 459 -33.39 -29.82 -47.20
N GLU A 460 -32.32 -30.64 -47.13
CA GLU A 460 -31.67 -31.56 -48.11
C GLU A 460 -30.68 -30.89 -49.09
N GLY A 461 -29.58 -31.59 -49.42
CA GLY A 461 -28.49 -31.17 -50.32
C GLY A 461 -27.26 -30.56 -49.58
N GLU A 462 -26.13 -31.24 -49.27
CA GLU A 462 -25.19 -32.15 -49.98
C GLU A 462 -23.92 -31.45 -50.54
N GLY A 463 -22.79 -32.19 -50.58
CA GLY A 463 -21.47 -31.78 -51.13
C GLY A 463 -20.47 -31.29 -50.06
N GLU A 464 -19.60 -32.09 -49.44
CA GLU A 464 -18.43 -32.89 -49.94
C GLU A 464 -17.10 -32.13 -50.11
N GLY A 465 -15.98 -32.85 -49.92
CA GLY A 465 -14.59 -32.33 -49.90
C GLY A 465 -14.09 -32.07 -48.47
N ASP A 466 -13.78 -33.06 -47.63
CA ASP A 466 -12.72 -34.07 -47.76
C ASP A 466 -11.30 -33.50 -47.97
N TRP A 467 -10.39 -33.81 -47.05
CA TRP A 467 -9.12 -34.49 -47.34
C TRP A 467 -8.47 -34.99 -46.03
N ALA A 468 -8.35 -36.32 -45.90
CA ALA A 468 -7.44 -36.98 -44.95
C ALA A 468 -5.96 -36.80 -45.38
N ALA A 469 -4.92 -37.28 -44.69
CA ALA A 469 -4.79 -38.16 -43.52
C ALA A 469 -3.61 -37.67 -42.64
N GLY A 470 -3.33 -38.18 -41.43
CA GLY A 470 -2.82 -39.55 -41.15
C GLY A 470 -1.28 -39.53 -41.08
N THR A 471 -0.59 -40.35 -40.29
CA THR A 471 -0.95 -41.50 -39.42
C THR A 471 -0.07 -41.44 -38.14
N GLY A 472 -0.30 -42.21 -37.07
CA GLY A 472 -1.31 -43.24 -36.82
C GLY A 472 -0.67 -44.53 -36.31
N ALA A 473 -0.72 -44.75 -34.99
CA ALA A 473 -0.39 -46.02 -34.33
C ALA A 473 -1.30 -46.17 -33.10
N ALA A 474 -1.98 -47.31 -32.98
CA ALA A 474 -3.01 -47.54 -31.97
C ALA A 474 -2.82 -48.89 -31.27
N SER A 475 -3.33 -49.01 -30.05
CA SER A 475 -3.76 -50.30 -29.51
C SER A 475 -4.88 -50.12 -28.47
N SER A 476 -5.69 -51.16 -28.33
CA SER A 476 -6.73 -51.31 -27.32
C SER A 476 -6.12 -51.48 -25.92
N GLY A 477 -6.84 -51.26 -24.81
CA GLY A 477 -8.28 -51.03 -24.66
C GLY A 477 -9.00 -52.22 -24.03
N LYS A 478 -9.25 -52.14 -22.71
CA LYS A 478 -10.18 -52.97 -21.92
C LYS A 478 -10.32 -52.35 -20.52
N GLY A 479 -11.41 -52.65 -19.82
CA GLY A 479 -11.62 -52.19 -18.44
C GLY A 479 -12.54 -53.12 -17.66
N GLN A 480 -12.31 -53.17 -16.35
CA GLN A 480 -13.13 -53.72 -15.24
C GLN A 480 -12.43 -53.20 -13.97
N ALA A 481 -13.05 -52.73 -12.89
CA ALA A 481 -14.26 -53.07 -12.12
C ALA A 481 -13.85 -53.62 -10.74
N VAL A 482 -14.26 -52.86 -9.71
CA VAL A 482 -14.30 -53.05 -8.25
C VAL A 482 -14.00 -54.45 -7.67
N ALA A 483 -13.16 -54.49 -6.62
CA ALA A 483 -13.21 -55.47 -5.52
C ALA A 483 -12.64 -54.87 -4.22
N GLU A 484 -12.99 -55.45 -3.07
CA GLU A 484 -12.56 -55.06 -1.71
C GLU A 484 -11.56 -56.08 -1.11
N GLY A 485 -10.89 -55.73 0.00
CA GLY A 485 -10.60 -56.74 1.05
C GLY A 485 -9.15 -56.92 1.56
N GLN A 486 -9.00 -56.74 2.88
CA GLN A 486 -8.13 -57.45 3.85
C GLN A 486 -6.57 -57.34 3.84
N GLU A 487 -6.11 -56.65 4.90
CA GLU A 487 -5.13 -57.10 5.93
C GLU A 487 -3.62 -57.23 5.62
N ALA A 488 -2.84 -57.05 6.71
CA ALA A 488 -1.37 -57.11 6.77
C ALA A 488 -0.92 -58.30 7.65
N PRO A 489 0.39 -58.59 7.80
CA PRO A 489 1.15 -57.90 8.86
C PRO A 489 2.66 -57.69 8.55
N GLY A 490 3.38 -57.00 9.44
CA GLY A 490 4.86 -57.08 9.52
C GLY A 490 5.57 -55.79 9.87
N ALA A 491 6.01 -55.66 11.13
CA ALA A 491 6.97 -54.64 11.58
C ALA A 491 8.27 -55.31 12.04
N PRO A 492 9.38 -54.55 12.10
CA PRO A 492 10.39 -54.80 13.11
C PRO A 492 10.81 -53.52 13.87
N ASP A 493 10.81 -53.64 15.21
CA ASP A 493 11.65 -52.84 16.13
C ASP A 493 13.12 -53.35 16.04
N PRO A 494 14.18 -52.61 16.46
CA PRO A 494 14.31 -52.19 17.86
C PRO A 494 15.05 -50.86 18.16
N ALA A 495 14.99 -50.45 19.43
CA ALA A 495 15.80 -49.36 20.01
C ALA A 495 17.28 -49.72 20.24
N ALA A 496 18.16 -48.71 20.25
CA ALA A 496 19.55 -48.85 20.70
C ALA A 496 20.13 -47.56 21.33
N ALA A 497 20.64 -47.71 22.56
CA ALA A 497 21.65 -46.89 23.26
C ALA A 497 21.39 -45.39 23.53
N ALA A 498 21.98 -44.91 24.62
CA ALA A 498 21.92 -43.53 25.10
C ALA A 498 23.30 -43.08 25.65
N ALA A 499 23.34 -41.84 26.16
CA ALA A 499 24.38 -41.24 26.99
C ALA A 499 25.71 -40.81 26.34
N ALA A 500 25.97 -39.50 26.44
CA ALA A 500 27.18 -38.94 27.03
C ALA A 500 26.84 -37.56 27.66
N ALA A 501 27.61 -37.11 28.64
CA ALA A 501 27.35 -35.86 29.37
C ALA A 501 28.59 -34.96 29.43
N SER A 502 28.39 -33.65 29.57
CA SER A 502 29.46 -32.72 29.95
C SER A 502 28.93 -31.47 30.68
N THR A 503 29.22 -31.43 31.98
CA THR A 503 29.54 -30.25 32.81
C THR A 503 28.84 -28.92 32.51
N SER A 504 27.97 -28.50 33.44
CA SER A 504 27.65 -27.10 33.67
C SER A 504 28.82 -26.36 34.32
N THR A 505 29.07 -25.13 33.90
CA THR A 505 30.00 -24.20 34.57
C THR A 505 29.25 -22.89 34.84
N SER A 506 29.10 -22.53 36.12
CA SER A 506 28.33 -21.35 36.52
C SER A 506 29.16 -20.07 36.42
N THR A 507 28.77 -19.16 35.53
CA THR A 507 29.25 -17.78 35.51
C THR A 507 28.06 -16.82 35.54
N SER A 508 28.11 -15.80 36.39
CA SER A 508 26.96 -14.93 36.69
C SER A 508 26.56 -14.04 35.51
N VAL A 509 25.30 -14.16 35.07
CA VAL A 509 24.69 -13.28 34.07
C VAL A 509 24.28 -11.94 34.75
N PRO A 510 24.70 -10.77 34.24
CA PRO A 510 24.20 -9.48 34.71
C PRO A 510 22.74 -9.29 34.26
N ALA A 511 21.95 -8.54 35.04
CA ALA A 511 20.50 -8.45 34.85
C ALA A 511 20.09 -7.96 33.44
N PRO A 512 19.03 -8.54 32.84
CA PRO A 512 18.55 -8.13 31.52
C PRO A 512 18.00 -6.70 31.53
N ALA A 513 18.28 -5.95 30.48
CA ALA A 513 17.67 -4.64 30.24
C ALA A 513 16.15 -4.76 29.98
N PRO A 514 15.34 -3.75 30.34
CA PRO A 514 13.88 -3.86 30.27
C PRO A 514 13.37 -3.99 28.83
N THR A 515 12.51 -4.99 28.62
CA THR A 515 11.81 -5.26 27.35
C THR A 515 10.83 -4.15 27.02
N SER A 516 10.91 -3.60 25.79
CA SER A 516 10.05 -2.51 25.32
C SER A 516 8.68 -2.99 24.85
N SER A 517 7.83 -3.43 25.78
CA SER A 517 6.38 -3.60 25.51
C SER A 517 5.74 -2.24 25.21
N VAL A 518 4.96 -2.12 24.14
CA VAL A 518 4.30 -0.86 23.74
C VAL A 518 3.26 -0.45 24.80
N PRO A 519 3.43 0.68 25.52
CA PRO A 519 2.54 1.05 26.62
C PRO A 519 1.16 1.52 26.13
N THR A 520 0.10 1.12 26.81
CA THR A 520 -1.25 1.63 26.58
C THR A 520 -1.44 3.06 27.12
N TYR A 521 -2.32 3.82 26.48
CA TYR A 521 -2.42 5.28 26.64
C TYR A 521 -3.07 5.75 27.96
N SER A 522 -2.31 5.73 29.05
CA SER A 522 -2.52 6.66 30.18
C SER A 522 -1.66 7.93 30.02
N SER A 523 -1.98 9.01 30.71
CA SER A 523 -1.24 10.29 30.61
C SER A 523 0.24 10.16 31.01
N GLY A 524 0.55 9.36 32.04
CA GLY A 524 1.94 9.08 32.42
C GLY A 524 2.77 8.40 31.33
N GLY A 525 2.15 7.59 30.47
CA GLY A 525 2.83 6.90 29.37
C GLY A 525 3.18 7.81 28.19
N ARG A 526 2.39 8.87 27.93
CA ARG A 526 2.57 9.74 26.74
C ARG A 526 3.94 10.42 26.70
N ALA A 527 4.37 10.99 27.84
CA ALA A 527 5.69 11.61 27.95
C ALA A 527 6.84 10.61 27.80
N GLN A 528 6.66 9.36 28.25
CA GLN A 528 7.65 8.30 28.08
C GLN A 528 7.74 7.84 26.61
N VAL A 529 6.60 7.69 25.93
CA VAL A 529 6.54 7.39 24.49
C VAL A 529 7.17 8.51 23.66
N ALA A 530 6.87 9.78 23.95
CA ALA A 530 7.50 10.92 23.29
C ALA A 530 9.03 10.92 23.48
N LYS A 531 9.51 10.64 24.69
CA LYS A 531 10.96 10.52 24.98
C LYS A 531 11.62 9.35 24.24
N ALA A 532 10.94 8.20 24.16
CA ALA A 532 11.44 7.04 23.42
C ALA A 532 11.47 7.29 21.90
N MET A 533 10.43 7.89 21.34
CA MET A 533 10.39 8.29 19.92
C MET A 533 11.44 9.35 19.59
N ALA A 534 11.67 10.32 20.48
CA ALA A 534 12.73 11.32 20.31
C ALA A 534 14.13 10.71 20.40
N ALA A 535 14.35 9.71 21.27
CA ALA A 535 15.61 8.96 21.32
C ALA A 535 15.83 8.13 20.04
N ALA A 536 14.79 7.45 19.53
CA ALA A 536 14.84 6.74 18.25
C ALA A 536 15.09 7.70 17.07
N ALA A 537 14.49 8.89 17.07
CA ALA A 537 14.75 9.92 16.06
C ALA A 537 16.20 10.46 16.12
N ALA A 538 16.76 10.61 17.32
CA ALA A 538 18.16 11.00 17.49
C ALA A 538 19.15 9.90 17.02
N ALA A 539 18.86 8.63 17.33
CA ALA A 539 19.64 7.49 16.82
C ALA A 539 19.56 7.39 15.29
N ALA A 540 18.36 7.52 14.73
CA ALA A 540 18.09 7.57 13.30
C ALA A 540 18.88 8.70 12.58
N ALA A 541 18.90 9.90 13.16
CA ALA A 541 19.66 11.03 12.63
C ALA A 541 21.18 10.82 12.73
N GLY A 542 21.67 10.22 13.82
CA GLY A 542 23.08 9.85 13.98
C GLY A 542 23.54 8.84 12.93
N ALA A 543 22.73 7.81 12.66
CA ALA A 543 22.99 6.84 11.61
C ALA A 543 23.01 7.45 10.20
N ALA A 544 22.15 8.44 9.93
CA ALA A 544 22.15 9.18 8.66
C ALA A 544 23.38 10.11 8.50
N GLY A 545 23.83 10.75 9.59
CA GLY A 545 24.96 11.68 9.57
C GLY A 545 26.32 11.02 9.29
N ALA A 546 26.49 9.74 9.68
CA ALA A 546 27.76 9.02 9.53
C ALA A 546 28.24 8.84 8.08
N GLY A 547 27.35 8.97 7.09
CA GLY A 547 27.68 8.81 5.66
C GLY A 547 28.05 10.10 4.91
N ALA A 548 28.02 11.27 5.56
CA ALA A 548 28.14 12.58 4.88
C ALA A 548 29.49 13.30 5.11
N GLY A 549 30.50 12.61 5.66
CA GLY A 549 31.80 13.19 5.97
C GLY A 549 32.75 13.26 4.76
N ALA A 550 33.03 14.50 4.30
CA ALA A 550 34.11 14.93 3.38
C ALA A 550 33.78 15.07 1.87
N ALA A 551 33.15 16.20 1.51
CA ALA A 551 33.33 16.84 0.20
C ALA A 551 33.06 18.36 0.24
N GLY A 552 33.92 19.16 -0.40
CA GLY A 552 33.52 20.45 -0.99
C GLY A 552 33.38 21.70 -0.10
N ALA A 553 34.45 22.16 0.56
CA ALA A 553 34.54 23.53 1.08
C ALA A 553 35.54 24.37 0.26
N ALA A 554 35.08 25.06 -0.80
CA ALA A 554 35.90 26.02 -1.56
C ALA A 554 35.05 26.98 -2.43
N GLY A 555 35.31 28.29 -2.31
CA GLY A 555 34.77 29.34 -3.20
C GLY A 555 33.34 29.81 -2.87
N ALA A 556 33.00 31.10 -2.88
CA ALA A 556 33.80 32.30 -3.17
C ALA A 556 33.43 33.45 -2.20
N ALA A 557 34.32 34.44 -2.06
CA ALA A 557 34.16 35.57 -1.14
C ALA A 557 34.63 36.90 -1.77
N GLY A 558 34.13 38.02 -1.24
CA GLY A 558 34.40 39.39 -1.71
C GLY A 558 33.26 39.93 -2.59
N ALA A 559 32.78 41.17 -2.43
CA ALA A 559 33.08 42.23 -1.46
C ALA A 559 31.84 43.17 -1.35
N GLY A 560 31.69 44.08 -0.39
CA GLY A 560 32.48 44.36 0.81
C GLY A 560 32.09 45.71 1.46
N ALA A 561 32.57 45.92 2.70
CA ALA A 561 32.78 47.20 3.41
C ALA A 561 31.62 48.20 3.62
N GLY A 562 31.36 48.52 4.90
CA GLY A 562 30.58 49.68 5.36
C GLY A 562 30.54 49.69 6.90
N ALA A 563 31.08 50.73 7.55
CA ALA A 563 31.31 50.75 9.00
C ALA A 563 30.48 51.83 9.73
N GLY A 564 30.18 51.61 11.01
CA GLY A 564 29.53 52.57 11.91
C GLY A 564 29.49 52.04 13.35
N ALA A 565 29.61 52.94 14.35
CA ALA A 565 29.69 52.59 15.77
C ALA A 565 29.05 53.69 16.67
N ALA A 566 28.87 53.38 17.96
CA ALA A 566 28.19 54.19 19.00
C ALA A 566 26.65 54.32 18.83
N GLY A 567 25.85 54.63 19.86
CA GLY A 567 26.14 54.66 21.30
C GLY A 567 25.06 55.37 22.16
N ALA A 568 24.89 54.92 23.41
CA ALA A 568 24.36 55.61 24.61
C ALA A 568 22.94 56.28 24.66
N ALA A 569 22.08 55.72 25.54
CA ALA A 569 21.37 56.37 26.68
C ALA A 569 20.20 57.41 26.53
N GLY A 570 19.23 57.29 27.46
CA GLY A 570 18.25 58.32 27.89
C GLY A 570 16.83 58.22 27.27
N ALA A 571 15.72 58.65 27.92
CA ALA A 571 15.43 58.99 29.33
C ALA A 571 13.88 59.04 29.59
N ALA A 572 13.43 59.08 30.85
CA ALA A 572 12.03 59.39 31.29
C ALA A 572 11.92 60.84 31.84
N PRO A 573 10.79 61.40 32.39
CA PRO A 573 9.79 60.85 33.34
C PRO A 573 8.40 60.64 32.67
N GLY A 574 7.21 60.61 33.32
CA GLY A 574 6.70 60.83 34.70
C GLY A 574 5.26 60.25 34.85
N ASP A 575 4.39 60.59 35.82
CA ASP A 575 4.47 61.45 37.03
C ASP A 575 3.53 60.87 38.15
N ARG A 576 3.51 61.44 39.37
CA ARG A 576 2.70 60.94 40.54
C ARG A 576 2.13 62.12 41.39
N PRO A 577 1.47 62.00 42.59
CA PRO A 577 1.35 60.92 43.61
C PRO A 577 -0.10 60.31 43.63
N ALA A 578 -0.83 59.91 44.69
CA ALA A 578 -0.70 60.02 46.16
C ALA A 578 -1.52 58.96 46.99
N GLU A 579 -1.85 59.30 48.23
CA GLU A 579 -2.45 58.56 49.37
C GLU A 579 -4.01 58.60 49.41
N GLY A 580 -4.75 57.85 50.26
CA GLY A 580 -4.36 56.76 51.19
C GLY A 580 -5.47 56.31 52.20
N ALA A 581 -5.26 55.13 52.78
CA ALA A 581 -5.66 54.62 54.13
C ALA A 581 -7.11 54.66 54.73
N ALA A 582 -7.59 53.45 55.11
CA ALA A 582 -8.15 53.05 56.43
C ALA A 582 -9.68 53.06 56.80
N ALA A 583 -10.09 51.92 57.39
CA ALA A 583 -10.92 51.71 58.61
C ALA A 583 -12.49 51.68 58.64
N ALA A 584 -13.01 50.44 58.82
CA ALA A 584 -13.85 49.96 59.96
C ALA A 584 -15.39 50.21 60.09
N THR A 585 -16.01 49.40 60.97
CA THR A 585 -17.40 49.43 61.55
C THR A 585 -18.58 48.98 60.66
N SER A 586 -19.71 48.43 61.16
CA SER A 586 -20.04 47.69 62.41
C SER A 586 -21.49 47.12 62.42
N GLY A 587 -21.73 45.92 62.99
CA GLY A 587 -23.06 45.43 63.44
C GLY A 587 -24.08 45.02 62.36
N GLU A 588 -25.25 44.45 62.67
CA GLU A 588 -25.66 43.55 63.78
C GLU A 588 -27.02 42.86 63.45
N ALA A 589 -27.46 41.90 64.29
CA ALA A 589 -28.82 41.30 64.38
C ALA A 589 -29.36 40.37 63.24
N GLY A 590 -29.95 39.25 63.66
CA GLY A 590 -31.02 38.49 62.96
C GLY A 590 -32.32 38.59 63.80
N PRO A 591 -33.17 37.54 63.93
CA PRO A 591 -33.21 36.25 63.21
C PRO A 591 -34.64 35.86 62.71
N ALA A 592 -34.77 34.78 61.93
CA ALA A 592 -35.99 33.95 61.82
C ALA A 592 -35.68 32.60 61.15
N ALA A 593 -36.46 31.55 61.40
CA ALA A 593 -36.31 30.23 60.78
C ALA A 593 -37.65 29.52 60.55
N ALA A 594 -37.85 28.90 59.38
CA ALA A 594 -38.93 27.95 59.11
C ALA A 594 -38.69 27.13 57.82
N GLY A 595 -38.94 25.81 57.87
CA GLY A 595 -39.42 25.01 56.73
C GLY A 595 -38.41 24.55 55.65
N PRO A 596 -38.36 23.24 55.32
CA PRO A 596 -37.65 22.72 54.15
C PRO A 596 -38.62 22.33 53.01
N GLU A 597 -38.23 22.55 51.75
CA GLU A 597 -38.86 21.87 50.61
C GLU A 597 -37.86 21.65 49.45
N ALA A 598 -38.16 20.71 48.55
CA ALA A 598 -37.15 20.03 47.74
C ALA A 598 -36.83 20.69 46.38
N ALA A 599 -35.57 20.60 45.96
CA ALA A 599 -35.10 21.15 44.69
C ALA A 599 -35.40 20.22 43.50
N ALA A 600 -35.97 20.78 42.42
CA ALA A 600 -36.02 20.16 41.10
C ALA A 600 -34.87 20.72 40.24
N ALA A 601 -33.97 19.85 39.76
CA ALA A 601 -32.76 20.28 39.06
C ALA A 601 -32.93 20.32 37.54
N THR A 602 -32.71 21.50 36.95
CA THR A 602 -32.41 21.68 35.51
C THR A 602 -30.97 21.24 35.23
N PRO A 603 -30.64 20.58 34.10
CA PRO A 603 -29.32 19.99 33.89
C PRO A 603 -28.18 21.03 33.86
N ALA A 604 -27.11 20.75 34.59
CA ALA A 604 -25.92 21.60 34.67
C ALA A 604 -25.02 21.45 33.43
N ALA A 605 -24.39 22.56 33.01
CA ALA A 605 -23.35 22.55 31.99
C ALA A 605 -22.07 21.87 32.52
N ALA A 606 -21.30 21.23 31.62
CA ALA A 606 -20.08 20.53 31.98
C ALA A 606 -19.01 21.49 32.53
N ALA A 607 -18.39 21.12 33.66
CA ALA A 607 -17.36 21.92 34.32
C ALA A 607 -16.11 22.09 33.43
N PRO A 608 -15.38 23.23 33.53
CA PRO A 608 -14.14 23.41 32.81
C PRO A 608 -13.08 22.43 33.32
N VAL A 609 -12.52 21.62 32.43
CA VAL A 609 -11.28 20.86 32.69
C VAL A 609 -10.18 21.87 33.00
N ASP A 610 -9.43 21.63 34.07
CA ASP A 610 -8.31 22.48 34.51
C ASP A 610 -7.41 22.87 33.33
N GLU A 611 -7.20 24.17 33.18
CA GLU A 611 -6.45 24.77 32.09
C GLU A 611 -4.97 24.37 32.16
N ALA A 612 -4.41 24.15 33.36
CA ALA A 612 -3.06 23.60 33.50
C ALA A 612 -2.99 22.13 33.03
N ALA A 613 -4.03 21.33 33.31
CA ALA A 613 -4.12 19.96 32.80
C ALA A 613 -4.30 19.91 31.27
N ARG A 614 -5.10 20.82 30.70
CA ARG A 614 -5.23 21.00 29.23
C ARG A 614 -3.91 21.37 28.58
N GLN A 615 -3.21 22.37 29.12
CA GLN A 615 -1.92 22.82 28.61
C GLN A 615 -0.86 21.72 28.70
N LYS A 616 -0.85 20.94 29.78
CA LYS A 616 0.00 19.74 29.91
C LYS A 616 -0.33 18.70 28.84
N MET A 617 -1.61 18.36 28.63
CA MET A 617 -2.02 17.40 27.61
C MET A 617 -1.68 17.88 26.19
N ALA A 618 -1.85 19.17 25.91
CA ALA A 618 -1.48 19.78 24.63
C ALA A 618 0.05 19.78 24.41
N ALA A 619 0.84 20.03 25.46
CA ALA A 619 2.30 19.93 25.40
C ALA A 619 2.78 18.48 25.20
N GLU A 620 2.15 17.50 25.87
CA GLU A 620 2.42 16.08 25.64
C GLU A 620 2.07 15.65 24.20
N GLU A 621 0.93 16.09 23.67
CA GLU A 621 0.55 15.79 22.28
C GLU A 621 1.48 16.48 21.26
N ALA A 622 1.84 17.74 21.50
CA ALA A 622 2.81 18.46 20.66
C ALA A 622 4.19 17.77 20.68
N ALA A 623 4.64 17.26 21.83
CA ALA A 623 5.88 16.51 21.94
C ALA A 623 5.83 15.17 21.17
N VAL A 624 4.71 14.45 21.22
CA VAL A 624 4.51 13.23 20.41
C VAL A 624 4.52 13.57 18.91
N ARG A 625 3.77 14.58 18.47
CA ARG A 625 3.74 15.00 17.05
C ARG A 625 5.12 15.47 16.57
N ALA A 626 5.88 16.17 17.40
CA ALA A 626 7.25 16.59 17.07
C ALA A 626 8.21 15.38 16.91
N ALA A 627 8.09 14.37 17.78
CA ALA A 627 8.87 13.14 17.67
C ALA A 627 8.48 12.30 16.43
N GLU A 628 7.19 12.22 16.11
CA GLU A 628 6.73 11.60 14.85
C GLU A 628 7.26 12.34 13.61
N ALA A 629 7.16 13.68 13.59
CA ALA A 629 7.67 14.49 12.49
C ALA A 629 9.20 14.37 12.31
N ALA A 630 9.95 14.19 13.40
CA ALA A 630 11.38 13.93 13.36
C ALA A 630 11.72 12.54 12.79
N LEU A 631 10.97 11.50 13.17
CA LEU A 631 11.08 10.16 12.56
C LEU A 631 10.74 10.19 11.06
N ASP A 632 9.73 10.97 10.66
CA ASP A 632 9.37 11.13 9.25
C ASP A 632 10.31 12.08 8.48
N ALA A 633 11.07 12.95 9.14
CA ALA A 633 12.21 13.65 8.53
C ALA A 633 13.36 12.68 8.26
N ALA A 634 13.72 11.84 9.25
CA ALA A 634 14.72 10.80 9.05
C ALA A 634 14.32 9.80 7.94
N ALA A 635 13.04 9.47 7.82
CA ALA A 635 12.50 8.67 6.71
C ALA A 635 12.76 9.31 5.33
N ARG A 636 12.41 10.59 5.20
CA ARG A 636 12.61 11.37 3.97
C ARG A 636 14.09 11.50 3.61
N GLU A 637 14.99 11.67 4.59
CA GLU A 637 16.44 11.71 4.34
C GLU A 637 17.05 10.35 4.02
N ARG A 638 16.68 9.26 4.72
CA ARG A 638 17.18 7.91 4.36
C ARG A 638 16.73 7.48 2.96
N ALA A 639 15.50 7.83 2.56
CA ALA A 639 15.04 7.61 1.20
C ALA A 639 15.82 8.47 0.19
N ALA A 640 15.71 9.80 0.29
CA ALA A 640 16.15 10.71 -0.77
C ALA A 640 17.64 11.10 -0.73
N GLY A 641 18.33 10.84 0.38
CA GLY A 641 19.78 10.91 0.48
C GLY A 641 20.50 9.68 -0.10
N ARG A 642 19.80 8.53 -0.25
CA ARG A 642 20.42 7.26 -0.67
C ARG A 642 19.90 6.69 -1.99
N PHE A 643 18.66 6.98 -2.39
CA PHE A 643 18.05 6.43 -3.60
C PHE A 643 17.82 7.46 -4.70
N ARG A 644 17.91 7.02 -5.95
CA ARG A 644 17.40 7.71 -7.14
C ARG A 644 16.43 6.78 -7.87
N LEU A 645 15.29 7.29 -8.27
CA LEU A 645 14.21 6.57 -8.94
C LEU A 645 14.16 7.03 -10.40
N VAL A 646 14.78 6.27 -11.29
CA VAL A 646 14.88 6.57 -12.72
C VAL A 646 13.68 5.98 -13.43
N LEU A 647 12.79 6.85 -13.92
CA LEU A 647 11.57 6.42 -14.63
C LEU A 647 11.87 6.25 -16.13
N CYS A 648 11.38 5.16 -16.71
CA CYS A 648 11.46 4.92 -18.15
C CYS A 648 10.27 4.10 -18.67
N THR A 649 9.98 4.23 -19.97
CA THR A 649 8.90 3.50 -20.65
C THR A 649 9.25 3.31 -22.13
N GLY A 650 8.33 2.77 -22.93
CA GLY A 650 8.53 2.48 -24.34
C GLY A 650 9.59 1.39 -24.58
N ASP A 651 10.29 1.44 -25.70
CA ASP A 651 11.24 0.39 -26.09
C ASP A 651 12.45 0.29 -25.13
N LEU A 652 12.43 -0.70 -24.25
CA LEU A 652 13.47 -0.96 -23.25
C LEU A 652 14.86 -1.18 -23.86
N ALA A 653 14.95 -1.81 -25.04
CA ALA A 653 16.22 -2.07 -25.72
C ALA A 653 16.83 -0.79 -26.30
N LYS A 654 16.01 0.05 -26.94
CA LYS A 654 16.44 1.35 -27.48
C LYS A 654 16.68 2.39 -26.38
N ASN A 655 15.99 2.31 -25.24
CA ASN A 655 16.09 3.30 -24.15
C ASN A 655 17.11 2.94 -23.07
N VAL A 656 17.27 1.67 -22.74
CA VAL A 656 18.11 1.19 -21.62
C VAL A 656 19.04 0.07 -22.07
N THR A 657 18.56 -1.16 -22.22
CA THR A 657 19.39 -2.38 -22.15
C THR A 657 20.34 -2.54 -23.34
N GLY A 658 19.98 -1.99 -24.50
CA GLY A 658 20.84 -1.97 -25.69
C GLY A 658 21.81 -0.79 -25.79
N ARG A 659 21.77 0.19 -24.86
CA ARG A 659 22.68 1.34 -24.87
C ARG A 659 24.02 0.99 -24.22
N ALA A 660 25.13 1.26 -24.92
CA ALA A 660 26.48 0.94 -24.46
C ALA A 660 26.80 1.44 -23.03
N LYS A 661 26.30 2.62 -22.63
CA LYS A 661 26.46 3.17 -21.25
C LYS A 661 25.80 2.36 -20.13
N TYR A 662 25.00 1.34 -20.47
CA TYR A 662 24.33 0.45 -19.53
C TYR A 662 24.73 -1.03 -19.69
N GLY A 663 25.66 -1.36 -20.60
CA GLY A 663 26.22 -2.71 -20.71
C GLY A 663 26.98 -3.07 -19.43
N GLY A 664 26.64 -4.20 -18.80
CA GLY A 664 27.21 -4.64 -17.52
C GLY A 664 26.86 -3.78 -16.30
N ALA A 665 25.90 -2.85 -16.40
CA ALA A 665 25.70 -1.78 -15.42
C ALA A 665 24.68 -2.08 -14.31
N PHE A 666 23.90 -3.16 -14.41
CA PHE A 666 22.84 -3.52 -13.45
C PHE A 666 23.24 -4.68 -12.53
N SER A 667 23.24 -4.43 -11.22
CA SER A 667 23.66 -5.37 -10.17
C SER A 667 22.61 -6.44 -9.85
N GLY A 668 21.33 -6.14 -10.08
CA GLY A 668 20.21 -7.06 -9.90
C GLY A 668 18.98 -6.59 -10.68
N LEU A 669 18.12 -7.51 -11.08
CA LEU A 669 16.98 -7.24 -11.96
C LEU A 669 15.70 -7.96 -11.48
N THR A 670 14.53 -7.39 -11.78
CA THR A 670 13.23 -8.09 -11.70
C THR A 670 12.44 -7.96 -13.00
N LEU A 671 11.59 -8.94 -13.29
CA LEU A 671 10.77 -8.99 -14.51
C LEU A 671 9.35 -9.50 -14.20
N GLY A 672 8.33 -8.73 -14.55
CA GLY A 672 6.92 -9.12 -14.41
C GLY A 672 6.50 -10.22 -15.40
N HIS A 673 5.55 -11.08 -14.99
CA HIS A 673 5.15 -12.31 -15.69
C HIS A 673 4.69 -12.10 -17.14
N ARG A 674 3.99 -11.01 -17.44
CA ARG A 674 3.54 -10.70 -18.83
C ARG A 674 4.70 -10.37 -19.77
N HIS A 675 5.84 -9.98 -19.20
CA HIS A 675 7.00 -9.49 -19.93
C HIS A 675 8.12 -10.54 -20.06
N MET A 676 7.84 -11.82 -19.81
CA MET A 676 8.82 -12.92 -19.97
C MET A 676 9.51 -12.96 -21.34
N HIS A 677 8.88 -12.46 -22.41
CA HIS A 677 9.48 -12.36 -23.74
C HIS A 677 10.72 -11.44 -23.77
N LEU A 678 10.85 -10.52 -22.82
CA LEU A 678 12.04 -9.67 -22.67
C LEU A 678 13.29 -10.45 -22.21
N LEU A 679 13.16 -11.74 -21.83
CA LEU A 679 14.28 -12.65 -21.62
C LEU A 679 15.05 -12.95 -22.93
N GLU A 680 14.40 -12.82 -24.10
CA GLU A 680 15.01 -13.15 -25.39
C GLU A 680 16.19 -12.23 -25.76
N PRO A 681 17.17 -12.71 -26.55
CA PRO A 681 18.34 -11.93 -26.96
C PRO A 681 18.04 -10.53 -27.53
N GLY A 682 16.94 -10.38 -28.28
CA GLY A 682 16.55 -9.12 -28.92
C GLY A 682 16.32 -7.97 -27.92
N HIS A 683 16.02 -8.28 -26.66
CA HIS A 683 15.78 -7.30 -25.60
C HIS A 683 17.00 -7.04 -24.70
N ARG A 684 18.10 -7.78 -24.91
CA ARG A 684 19.46 -7.49 -24.39
C ARG A 684 19.58 -7.36 -22.86
N LEU A 685 18.65 -7.95 -22.09
CA LEU A 685 18.68 -7.94 -20.62
C LEU A 685 19.99 -8.51 -20.06
N VAL A 686 20.49 -9.63 -20.62
CA VAL A 686 21.78 -10.23 -20.22
C VAL A 686 22.94 -9.28 -20.47
N GLU A 687 22.95 -8.53 -21.57
CA GLU A 687 24.05 -7.61 -21.86
C GLU A 687 24.10 -6.45 -20.85
N ALA A 688 22.94 -5.93 -20.47
CA ALA A 688 22.81 -4.85 -19.48
C ALA A 688 23.15 -5.29 -18.05
N ALA A 689 22.89 -6.55 -17.69
CA ALA A 689 23.21 -7.11 -16.38
C ALA A 689 24.73 -7.23 -16.13
N ALA A 690 25.19 -6.95 -14.92
CA ALA A 690 26.56 -7.15 -14.49
C ALA A 690 26.92 -8.65 -14.43
N PRO A 691 28.19 -9.06 -14.62
CA PRO A 691 28.59 -10.46 -14.44
C PRO A 691 28.21 -10.98 -13.04
N GLY A 692 27.53 -12.12 -12.97
CA GLY A 692 27.01 -12.66 -11.70
C GLY A 692 25.73 -12.01 -11.17
N ALA A 693 25.18 -10.98 -11.83
CA ALA A 693 23.92 -10.35 -11.42
C ALA A 693 22.75 -11.35 -11.49
N ARG A 694 21.87 -11.26 -10.49
CA ARG A 694 20.66 -12.09 -10.36
C ARG A 694 19.44 -11.38 -10.98
N LEU A 695 18.64 -12.12 -11.74
CA LEU A 695 17.33 -11.72 -12.26
C LEU A 695 16.25 -12.59 -11.62
N VAL A 696 15.21 -11.97 -11.05
CA VAL A 696 14.02 -12.66 -10.55
C VAL A 696 12.83 -12.36 -11.46
N ALA A 697 12.30 -13.36 -12.13
CA ALA A 697 11.17 -13.23 -13.04
C ALA A 697 9.90 -13.85 -12.44
N GLU A 698 8.80 -13.11 -12.36
CA GLU A 698 7.52 -13.64 -11.86
C GLU A 698 7.01 -14.76 -12.79
N ASN A 699 6.58 -15.87 -12.20
CA ASN A 699 6.06 -17.04 -12.91
C ASN A 699 4.54 -17.15 -12.77
N ALA A 700 3.92 -18.04 -13.54
CA ALA A 700 2.46 -18.16 -13.59
C ALA A 700 1.79 -18.89 -12.39
N ARG A 701 2.50 -19.25 -11.32
CA ARG A 701 1.92 -20.08 -10.22
C ARG A 701 0.66 -19.48 -9.59
N HIS A 702 0.54 -18.16 -9.57
CA HIS A 702 -0.62 -17.45 -9.00
C HIS A 702 -1.59 -16.89 -10.06
N LEU A 703 -1.42 -17.25 -11.35
CA LEU A 703 -2.41 -16.93 -12.39
C LEU A 703 -3.57 -17.92 -12.34
N LEU A 704 -4.67 -17.54 -11.66
CA LEU A 704 -5.89 -18.36 -11.52
C LEU A 704 -6.60 -18.65 -12.85
N GLN A 705 -6.13 -18.11 -13.97
CA GLN A 705 -6.61 -18.42 -15.32
C GLN A 705 -6.09 -19.77 -15.83
N LEU A 706 -4.88 -20.16 -15.42
CA LEU A 706 -4.20 -21.35 -15.93
C LEU A 706 -4.53 -22.61 -15.11
N THR A 707 -4.34 -23.79 -15.73
CA THR A 707 -4.21 -25.06 -14.99
C THR A 707 -2.80 -25.23 -14.43
N LYS A 708 -2.60 -26.22 -13.56
CA LYS A 708 -1.28 -26.53 -12.98
C LYS A 708 -0.27 -26.93 -14.07
N GLU A 709 -0.74 -27.64 -15.09
CA GLU A 709 0.05 -28.10 -16.24
C GLU A 709 0.43 -26.91 -17.14
N GLN A 710 -0.50 -25.97 -17.36
CA GLN A 710 -0.24 -24.73 -18.10
C GLN A 710 0.75 -23.82 -17.36
N ALA A 711 0.65 -23.71 -16.02
CA ALA A 711 1.61 -22.96 -15.22
C ALA A 711 3.01 -23.62 -15.20
N ALA A 712 3.08 -24.96 -15.23
CA ALA A 712 4.34 -25.68 -15.39
C ALA A 712 4.96 -25.47 -16.78
N LEU A 713 4.17 -25.55 -17.86
CA LEU A 713 4.62 -25.26 -19.23
C LEU A 713 5.09 -23.80 -19.37
N PHE A 714 4.43 -22.85 -18.70
CA PHE A 714 4.86 -21.45 -18.63
C PHE A 714 6.24 -21.32 -17.99
N ALA A 715 6.51 -22.02 -16.87
CA ALA A 715 7.82 -22.04 -16.23
C ALA A 715 8.90 -22.67 -17.13
N THR A 716 8.63 -23.83 -17.75
CA THR A 716 9.52 -24.44 -18.75
C THR A 716 9.83 -23.46 -19.89
N LYS A 717 8.83 -22.69 -20.34
CA LYS A 717 9.04 -21.71 -21.40
C LYS A 717 9.88 -20.51 -20.95
N MET A 718 9.75 -20.06 -19.70
CA MET A 718 10.66 -19.06 -19.14
C MET A 718 12.11 -19.56 -19.16
N ASP A 719 12.36 -20.81 -18.80
CA ASP A 719 13.70 -21.40 -18.83
C ASP A 719 14.29 -21.50 -20.25
N GLU A 720 13.47 -21.86 -21.25
CA GLU A 720 13.88 -21.81 -22.67
C GLU A 720 14.28 -20.39 -23.12
N LEU A 721 13.44 -19.39 -22.82
CA LEU A 721 13.67 -17.99 -23.21
C LEU A 721 14.90 -17.41 -22.49
N ALA A 722 15.05 -17.73 -21.20
CA ALA A 722 16.20 -17.34 -20.39
C ALA A 722 17.50 -17.96 -20.95
N ALA A 723 17.50 -19.27 -21.22
CA ALA A 723 18.65 -19.97 -21.79
C ALA A 723 19.02 -19.42 -23.18
N ALA A 724 18.03 -19.13 -24.03
CA ALA A 724 18.25 -18.48 -25.33
C ALA A 724 18.86 -17.07 -25.17
N GLY A 725 18.42 -16.31 -24.17
CA GLY A 725 18.99 -15.01 -23.80
C GLY A 725 20.43 -15.04 -23.27
N GLY A 726 20.94 -16.21 -22.85
CA GLY A 726 22.24 -16.37 -22.20
C GLY A 726 22.21 -16.31 -20.66
N TRP A 727 21.02 -16.39 -20.06
CA TRP A 727 20.85 -16.58 -18.61
C TRP A 727 21.08 -18.04 -18.22
N ARG A 728 21.52 -18.29 -16.98
CA ARG A 728 21.51 -19.63 -16.36
C ARG A 728 20.47 -19.68 -15.24
N PRO A 729 19.60 -20.70 -15.15
CA PRO A 729 18.74 -20.88 -13.97
C PRO A 729 19.57 -21.10 -12.70
N LEU A 730 19.01 -20.68 -11.57
CA LEU A 730 19.60 -20.82 -10.23
C LEU A 730 18.74 -21.81 -9.40
N PRO A 731 19.33 -22.83 -8.77
CA PRO A 731 18.58 -23.79 -7.94
C PRO A 731 17.88 -23.11 -6.76
N ALA A 732 16.72 -23.62 -6.34
CA ALA A 732 15.92 -23.05 -5.25
C ALA A 732 16.68 -22.88 -3.92
N ALA A 733 17.60 -23.80 -3.61
CA ALA A 733 18.48 -23.71 -2.44
C ALA A 733 19.53 -22.57 -2.48
N GLN A 734 19.61 -21.83 -3.60
CA GLN A 734 20.50 -20.69 -3.82
C GLN A 734 19.71 -19.39 -4.12
N TRP A 735 18.38 -19.40 -3.96
CA TRP A 735 17.55 -18.22 -4.24
C TRP A 735 17.76 -17.11 -3.19
N PRO A 736 17.69 -15.82 -3.60
CA PRO A 736 17.72 -14.69 -2.67
C PRO A 736 16.64 -14.76 -1.59
N ALA A 737 16.96 -14.28 -0.39
CA ALA A 737 16.04 -14.27 0.73
C ALA A 737 14.75 -13.50 0.41
N GLY A 738 13.60 -14.14 0.64
CA GLY A 738 12.28 -13.57 0.33
C GLY A 738 11.81 -13.77 -1.12
N VAL A 739 12.63 -14.35 -2.01
CA VAL A 739 12.11 -14.93 -3.26
C VAL A 739 11.35 -16.21 -2.93
N THR A 740 10.25 -16.43 -3.64
CA THR A 740 9.38 -17.60 -3.47
C THR A 740 9.17 -18.32 -4.79
N GLU A 741 8.59 -19.50 -4.70
CA GLU A 741 8.00 -20.29 -5.78
C GLU A 741 7.07 -19.58 -6.78
N ALA A 742 6.66 -18.33 -6.52
CA ALA A 742 5.94 -17.47 -7.46
C ALA A 742 6.87 -16.78 -8.49
N ALA A 743 8.17 -17.05 -8.43
CA ALA A 743 9.16 -16.58 -9.40
C ALA A 743 10.11 -17.71 -9.84
N ALA A 744 10.87 -17.45 -10.91
CA ALA A 744 12.08 -18.17 -11.26
C ALA A 744 13.29 -17.24 -11.09
N VAL A 745 14.44 -17.79 -10.70
CA VAL A 745 15.67 -17.01 -10.51
C VAL A 745 16.73 -17.43 -11.52
N TYR A 746 17.28 -16.43 -12.18
CA TYR A 746 18.32 -16.56 -13.19
C TYR A 746 19.57 -15.78 -12.77
N VAL A 747 20.73 -16.19 -13.28
CA VAL A 747 22.01 -15.50 -13.04
C VAL A 747 22.78 -15.33 -14.34
N LYS A 748 23.40 -14.17 -14.54
CA LYS A 748 24.32 -13.95 -15.67
C LYS A 748 25.63 -14.70 -15.41
N PRO A 749 26.07 -15.61 -16.30
CA PRO A 749 27.37 -16.28 -16.14
C PRO A 749 28.53 -15.29 -16.00
N SER A 750 29.44 -15.54 -15.06
CA SER A 750 30.71 -14.82 -14.98
C SER A 750 31.70 -15.35 -16.03
N ALA A 751 32.69 -14.55 -16.41
CA ALA A 751 33.71 -14.98 -17.38
C ALA A 751 34.47 -16.24 -16.92
N ALA A 752 34.74 -16.38 -15.62
CA ALA A 752 35.35 -17.57 -15.05
C ALA A 752 34.42 -18.80 -15.12
N ALA A 753 33.12 -18.64 -14.87
CA ALA A 753 32.15 -19.72 -15.00
C ALA A 753 31.94 -20.14 -16.47
N ALA A 754 32.02 -19.20 -17.42
CA ALA A 754 31.95 -19.48 -18.85
C ALA A 754 33.17 -20.30 -19.34
N ALA A 755 34.36 -20.03 -18.80
CA ALA A 755 35.57 -20.80 -19.10
C ALA A 755 35.59 -22.21 -18.46
N ALA A 756 34.75 -22.45 -17.44
CA ALA A 756 34.62 -23.73 -16.75
C ALA A 756 33.48 -24.62 -17.29
N ALA A 757 32.68 -24.13 -18.24
CA ALA A 757 31.69 -24.95 -18.93
C ALA A 757 32.41 -25.93 -19.90
N PRO A 758 32.06 -27.23 -19.90
CA PRO A 758 32.65 -28.16 -20.86
C PRO A 758 32.23 -27.76 -22.28
N ALA A 759 33.20 -27.67 -23.19
CA ALA A 759 32.93 -27.52 -24.61
C ALA A 759 32.11 -28.72 -25.10
N LYS A 760 31.00 -28.44 -25.79
CA LYS A 760 30.15 -29.42 -26.47
C LYS A 760 30.64 -29.71 -27.87
#